data_AF-A0A8S4B8A7-F1
#
_entry.id   AF-A0A8S4B8A7-F1
#
_cell.length_a   1.000
_cell.length_b   1.000
_cell.length_c   1.000
_cell.angle_alpha   90.00
_cell.angle_beta   90.00
_cell.angle_gamma   90.00
#
_symmetry.space_group_name_H-M   'P 1'
#
loop_
_entity.id
_entity.type
_entity.pdbx_description
1 polymer ?
#
loop_
_entity_poly.entity_id
_entity_poly.type
_entity_poly.pdbx_seq_one_letter_code
_entity_poly.pdbx_strand_id
1 'polypeptide(L)'
;GFVFFLSTRPGLSVDVFRAGVAPRCESRACNPRMGNLALGRRVLTQTVCGNNGTELYCSHSEPAAAGPACGAAKCAKCNAGLPPLSHLAGAMSDSSFRHPNTWWQSAEGAESETVQLDLETEFFFTHLILVFRSPRPAAMTLERSQDFGRTWRMLQYYAANCSAAFGLEEGKAAAGRDGAVCTSKYSGGYPCSRGEVIYRTLPKWQSLDPFGVEGQQQLRVTNIRIRLLKRQACPCKTKDLASVDAPTRHFAIYDLIVKGSCFCNGHAEQCIPAPGYQPISDRTNHVIHGKCVCRHNTAGEHCERCAPLYNDRPWQPADGLTGAPHECRKCKCGGHAQSCHFDWTAWRESGQRSGGVCDCAHNTEGRQCQKCKSGFYRDPQRPLTAPDSCKPCDCHPLGSMPFPSADGSLCDPANGNCICKPGVGGAHCDRCMVGYWGFHDYGCRPCDCAGDCDPFTGDCVFGCVLRVGQVPPVESHSTPVVVCYSFDLELPNFDGNSSESVRIFRADELFSALHYSEKCECKEQALTNSKLFCTMNYAYVLKVKVLSAHDKGSHAEVEVKVQKVLSQNAKLKIENGRVTLYPESWTARGCTCPILNPGVEYLVAGHTDRKQGRLLVNMKSFVKPWKASLGRKVLTLLRKDCNW
;
A
#
# COMPACT_ATOMS: atom_id res chain seq x y z
N GLY A 1 51.11 -6.74 27.33
CA GLY A 1 51.07 -7.03 28.77
C GLY A 1 50.19 -6.01 29.46
N PHE A 2 49.06 -6.48 30.00
CA PHE A 2 48.52 -6.18 31.33
C PHE A 2 47.39 -7.19 31.56
N VAL A 3 47.47 -7.94 32.65
CA VAL A 3 46.64 -9.09 33.10
C VAL A 3 45.68 -8.56 34.19
N PHE A 4 44.43 -9.03 34.35
CA PHE A 4 43.95 -10.02 35.36
C PHE A 4 42.39 -10.13 35.24
N PHE A 5 41.79 -11.32 35.03
CA PHE A 5 41.28 -12.35 35.98
C PHE A 5 39.99 -11.95 36.74
N LEU A 6 38.84 -12.61 36.52
CA LEU A 6 38.19 -13.68 37.33
C LEU A 6 36.70 -13.71 36.86
N SER A 7 35.85 -14.74 36.91
CA SER A 7 35.81 -16.06 37.55
C SER A 7 34.71 -16.88 36.85
N THR A 8 34.94 -18.17 36.62
CA THR A 8 33.98 -19.15 36.12
C THR A 8 33.12 -19.73 37.26
N ARG A 9 31.79 -19.77 37.07
CA ARG A 9 30.92 -20.83 37.62
C ARG A 9 30.01 -21.39 36.51
N PRO A 10 29.83 -22.72 36.44
CA PRO A 10 29.12 -23.39 35.36
C PRO A 10 27.64 -23.58 35.68
N GLY A 11 26.82 -23.61 34.63
CA GLY A 11 25.44 -24.08 34.69
C GLY A 11 24.41 -23.03 34.31
N LEU A 12 24.10 -22.91 33.02
CA LEU A 12 22.76 -23.16 32.48
C LEU A 12 22.82 -23.09 30.94
N SER A 13 22.00 -23.94 30.32
CA SER A 13 21.90 -24.22 28.89
C SER A 13 21.85 -23.00 27.96
N VAL A 14 22.39 -23.26 26.76
CA VAL A 14 22.04 -22.72 25.44
C VAL A 14 20.68 -22.01 25.41
N ASP A 15 20.70 -20.68 25.29
CA ASP A 15 19.80 -19.89 24.44
C ASP A 15 20.13 -18.39 24.56
N VAL A 16 21.02 -17.90 23.70
CA VAL A 16 21.16 -16.47 23.41
C VAL A 16 21.29 -16.33 21.91
N PHE A 17 20.20 -15.95 21.24
CA PHE A 17 20.14 -14.94 20.17
C PHE A 17 18.72 -14.91 19.57
N ARG A 18 17.82 -14.13 20.19
CA ARG A 18 16.68 -13.48 19.51
C ARG A 18 16.08 -12.41 20.42
N ALA A 19 16.73 -11.26 20.46
CA ALA A 19 16.11 -10.02 20.91
C ALA A 19 15.99 -9.09 19.70
N GLY A 20 14.76 -8.74 19.37
CA GLY A 20 14.38 -7.98 18.18
C GLY A 20 15.02 -6.60 18.11
N VAL A 21 15.80 -6.38 17.06
CA VAL A 21 15.97 -5.04 16.49
C VAL A 21 14.84 -4.92 15.47
N ALA A 22 13.84 -4.07 15.74
CA ALA A 22 12.86 -3.71 14.72
C ALA A 22 13.60 -3.24 13.45
N PRO A 23 13.12 -3.55 12.23
CA PRO A 23 13.77 -3.08 11.01
C PRO A 23 13.97 -1.57 11.08
N ARG A 24 15.19 -1.09 10.81
CA ARG A 24 15.53 0.34 10.93
C ARG A 24 14.68 1.21 9.98
N CYS A 25 14.04 0.58 9.00
CA CYS A 25 13.29 1.20 7.91
C CYS A 25 11.75 1.16 8.05
N GLU A 26 11.20 0.89 9.23
CA GLU A 26 9.73 0.85 9.40
C GLU A 26 9.09 2.23 9.65
N SER A 27 9.84 3.19 10.19
CA SER A 27 9.31 4.52 10.55
C SER A 27 10.31 5.66 10.40
N ARG A 28 11.48 5.40 9.79
CA ARG A 28 12.58 6.36 9.66
C ARG A 28 13.33 6.14 8.34
N ALA A 29 14.01 7.18 7.89
CA ALA A 29 14.98 7.08 6.81
C ALA A 29 15.98 5.94 7.07
N CYS A 30 16.32 5.18 6.03
CA CYS A 30 17.16 4.00 6.15
C CYS A 30 18.14 3.90 4.98
N ASN A 31 19.33 3.34 5.23
CA ASN A 31 20.35 3.18 4.20
C ASN A 31 20.89 1.75 4.20
N PRO A 32 21.23 1.19 3.03
CA PRO A 32 21.89 -0.11 2.97
C PRO A 32 23.26 -0.11 3.65
N ARG A 33 23.76 -1.32 3.95
CA ARG A 33 25.10 -1.49 4.51
C ARG A 33 26.18 -0.88 3.61
N MET A 34 27.19 -0.29 4.24
CA MET A 34 28.40 0.17 3.56
C MET A 34 29.36 -1.01 3.31
N GLY A 35 30.08 -0.99 2.19
CA GLY A 35 31.09 -1.99 1.85
C GLY A 35 32.03 -1.53 0.74
N ASN A 36 32.89 -2.44 0.26
CA ASN A 36 33.75 -2.18 -0.88
C ASN A 36 33.00 -2.51 -2.18
N LEU A 37 32.75 -1.49 -3.01
CA LEU A 37 32.08 -1.61 -4.29
C LEU A 37 32.93 -2.35 -5.34
N ALA A 38 34.26 -2.39 -5.18
CA ALA A 38 35.12 -3.15 -6.11
C ALA A 38 34.97 -4.67 -5.96
N LEU A 39 34.59 -5.16 -4.76
CA LEU A 39 34.44 -6.60 -4.50
C LEU A 39 33.41 -7.24 -5.43
N GLY A 40 33.81 -8.33 -6.09
CA GLY A 40 32.94 -9.07 -7.00
C GLY A 40 32.60 -8.34 -8.30
N ARG A 41 33.36 -7.30 -8.65
CA ARG A 41 33.27 -6.57 -9.92
C ARG A 41 34.61 -6.58 -10.64
N ARG A 42 34.56 -6.46 -11.97
CA ARG A 42 35.76 -6.45 -12.80
C ARG A 42 36.40 -5.07 -12.77
N VAL A 43 37.66 -5.02 -12.36
CA VAL A 43 38.50 -3.82 -12.50
C VAL A 43 39.17 -3.84 -13.87
N LEU A 44 39.16 -2.72 -14.57
CA LEU A 44 39.73 -2.56 -15.91
C LEU A 44 41.07 -1.82 -15.81
N THR A 45 42.08 -2.32 -16.52
CA THR A 45 43.43 -1.74 -16.61
C THR A 45 43.88 -1.69 -18.07
N GLN A 46 44.80 -0.79 -18.44
CA GLN A 46 45.29 -0.72 -19.83
C GLN A 46 46.29 -1.83 -20.13
N THR A 47 47.22 -2.07 -19.20
CA THR A 47 48.19 -3.17 -19.32
C THR A 47 48.22 -4.04 -18.06
N VAL A 48 48.83 -5.22 -18.22
CA VAL A 48 49.14 -6.17 -17.15
C VAL A 48 50.50 -6.77 -17.46
N CYS A 49 51.35 -7.00 -16.44
CA CYS A 49 52.63 -7.65 -16.67
C CYS A 49 52.46 -9.07 -17.23
N GLY A 50 53.38 -9.45 -18.10
CA GLY A 50 53.47 -10.77 -18.67
C GLY A 50 52.27 -11.17 -19.54
N ASN A 51 51.62 -10.20 -20.21
CA ASN A 51 50.49 -10.45 -21.11
C ASN A 51 50.91 -11.14 -22.41
N ASN A 52 52.09 -10.80 -22.94
CA ASN A 52 52.61 -11.34 -24.21
C ASN A 52 53.69 -12.42 -24.01
N GLY A 53 54.02 -12.78 -22.76
CA GLY A 53 55.10 -13.68 -22.43
C GLY A 53 55.52 -13.55 -20.97
N THR A 54 56.58 -14.25 -20.55
CA THR A 54 57.08 -14.10 -19.18
C THR A 54 57.98 -12.87 -19.08
N GLU A 55 57.68 -11.96 -18.18
CA GLU A 55 58.44 -10.73 -17.93
C GLU A 55 59.19 -10.82 -16.60
N LEU A 56 60.40 -10.26 -16.53
CA LEU A 56 61.14 -10.11 -15.28
C LEU A 56 60.80 -8.75 -14.66
N TYR A 57 60.50 -8.72 -13.37
CA TYR A 57 60.29 -7.49 -12.62
C TYR A 57 61.08 -7.51 -11.31
N CYS A 58 61.45 -6.34 -10.81
CA CYS A 58 62.24 -6.17 -9.60
C CYS A 58 61.62 -5.13 -8.67
N SER A 59 61.82 -5.30 -7.36
CA SER A 59 61.36 -4.36 -6.34
C SER A 59 62.45 -4.13 -5.29
N HIS A 60 62.57 -2.90 -4.82
CA HIS A 60 63.48 -2.56 -3.72
C HIS A 60 62.74 -2.69 -2.39
N SER A 61 63.35 -3.38 -1.42
CA SER A 61 62.87 -3.38 -0.04
C SER A 61 63.45 -2.19 0.72
N GLU A 62 62.63 -1.60 1.58
CA GLU A 62 63.05 -0.60 2.56
C GLU A 62 64.07 -1.22 3.54
N PRO A 63 65.13 -0.49 3.93
CA PRO A 63 66.09 -1.00 4.91
C PRO A 63 65.47 -1.09 6.31
N ALA A 64 65.73 -2.18 7.02
CA ALA A 64 65.22 -2.41 8.39
C ALA A 64 65.84 -1.48 9.46
N ALA A 65 66.84 -0.67 9.09
CA ALA A 65 67.54 0.27 9.95
C ALA A 65 67.69 1.61 9.21
N ALA A 66 67.51 2.72 9.93
CA ALA A 66 67.42 4.11 9.50
C ALA A 66 68.61 4.65 8.67
N GLY A 67 68.90 4.04 7.53
CA GLY A 67 69.92 4.48 6.57
C GLY A 67 69.30 4.76 5.19
N PRO A 68 69.87 5.67 4.39
CA PRO A 68 69.34 6.07 3.08
C PRO A 68 69.62 5.05 1.96
N ALA A 69 70.08 3.84 2.27
CA ALA A 69 70.52 2.85 1.28
C ALA A 69 69.40 1.84 0.96
N CYS A 70 69.17 1.57 -0.32
CA CYS A 70 68.21 0.53 -0.73
C CYS A 70 68.68 -0.85 -0.28
N GLY A 71 67.75 -1.71 0.14
CA GLY A 71 68.01 -3.15 0.18
C GLY A 71 68.26 -3.70 -1.23
N ALA A 72 68.86 -4.90 -1.30
CA ALA A 72 69.07 -5.59 -2.57
C ALA A 72 67.74 -5.75 -3.33
N ALA A 73 67.76 -5.52 -4.65
CA ALA A 73 66.58 -5.65 -5.50
C ALA A 73 66.10 -7.11 -5.51
N LYS A 74 64.84 -7.34 -5.14
CA LYS A 74 64.20 -8.65 -5.23
C LYS A 74 63.47 -8.76 -6.56
N CYS A 75 63.94 -9.67 -7.41
CA CYS A 75 63.38 -9.90 -8.74
C CYS A 75 62.58 -11.20 -8.82
N ALA A 76 61.52 -11.19 -9.61
CA ALA A 76 60.66 -12.35 -9.86
C ALA A 76 60.09 -12.29 -11.29
N LYS A 77 59.46 -13.39 -11.71
CA LYS A 77 58.85 -13.53 -13.04
C LYS A 77 57.36 -13.27 -12.96
N CYS A 78 56.81 -12.53 -13.93
CA CYS A 78 55.39 -12.33 -14.12
C CYS A 78 54.92 -12.98 -15.42
N ASN A 79 53.80 -13.69 -15.38
CA ASN A 79 53.15 -14.25 -16.57
C ASN A 79 51.63 -14.29 -16.34
N ALA A 80 50.86 -13.55 -17.14
CA ALA A 80 49.42 -13.42 -16.98
C ALA A 80 48.66 -14.73 -17.25
N GLY A 81 49.22 -15.62 -18.07
CA GLY A 81 48.62 -16.92 -18.40
C GLY A 81 48.89 -18.01 -17.35
N LEU A 82 49.79 -17.78 -16.40
CA LEU A 82 50.15 -18.73 -15.35
C LEU A 82 49.67 -18.23 -13.98
N PRO A 83 48.63 -18.84 -13.37
CA PRO A 83 48.05 -18.38 -12.11
C PRO A 83 49.04 -18.02 -10.98
N PRO A 84 50.08 -18.84 -10.66
CA PRO A 84 51.01 -18.52 -9.57
C PRO A 84 51.95 -17.34 -9.85
N LEU A 85 52.07 -16.90 -11.11
CA LEU A 85 52.91 -15.79 -11.55
C LEU A 85 52.07 -14.62 -12.10
N SER A 86 50.75 -14.70 -11.97
CA SER A 86 49.81 -13.73 -12.54
C SER A 86 49.52 -12.61 -11.55
N HIS A 87 49.50 -11.38 -12.07
CA HIS A 87 49.18 -10.17 -11.31
C HIS A 87 48.06 -9.38 -12.00
N LEU A 88 46.93 -10.06 -12.22
CA LEU A 88 45.78 -9.54 -12.94
C LEU A 88 45.04 -8.44 -12.14
N ALA A 89 44.27 -7.60 -12.84
CA ALA A 89 43.52 -6.50 -12.22
C ALA A 89 42.56 -6.94 -11.10
N GLY A 90 42.03 -8.17 -11.18
CA GLY A 90 41.12 -8.72 -10.17
C GLY A 90 41.74 -8.86 -8.78
N ALA A 91 43.07 -8.95 -8.68
CA ALA A 91 43.80 -9.00 -7.42
C ALA A 91 43.64 -7.71 -6.60
N MET A 92 43.35 -6.56 -7.23
CA MET A 92 43.07 -5.32 -6.50
C MET A 92 41.73 -5.34 -5.76
N SER A 93 40.81 -6.20 -6.20
CA SER A 93 39.42 -6.25 -5.75
C SER A 93 39.09 -7.54 -5.01
N ASP A 94 40.09 -8.33 -4.64
CA ASP A 94 39.90 -9.53 -3.84
C ASP A 94 39.78 -9.20 -2.34
N SER A 95 39.73 -10.24 -1.51
CA SER A 95 39.69 -10.04 -0.07
C SER A 95 41.10 -9.85 0.49
N SER A 96 41.46 -8.61 0.84
CA SER A 96 42.74 -8.26 1.49
C SER A 96 43.06 -9.08 2.75
N PHE A 97 42.03 -9.62 3.42
CA PHE A 97 42.19 -10.49 4.59
C PHE A 97 42.52 -11.95 4.22
N ARG A 98 41.96 -12.47 3.13
CA ARG A 98 42.21 -13.85 2.67
C ARG A 98 43.46 -13.94 1.79
N HIS A 99 43.72 -12.89 1.02
CA HIS A 99 44.80 -12.81 0.05
C HIS A 99 45.67 -11.55 0.29
N PRO A 100 46.34 -11.42 1.45
CA PRO A 100 47.04 -10.18 1.83
C PRO A 100 48.29 -9.84 1.00
N ASN A 101 48.68 -10.72 0.08
CA ASN A 101 49.89 -10.62 -0.73
C ASN A 101 49.61 -10.78 -2.24
N THR A 102 48.37 -10.64 -2.69
CA THR A 102 48.02 -10.52 -4.12
C THR A 102 48.06 -9.05 -4.53
N TRP A 103 48.40 -8.76 -5.78
CA TRP A 103 48.41 -7.41 -6.31
C TRP A 103 48.23 -7.43 -7.82
N TRP A 104 47.77 -6.32 -8.39
CA TRP A 104 47.87 -6.06 -9.82
C TRP A 104 49.17 -5.34 -10.14
N GLN A 105 49.75 -5.64 -11.30
CA GLN A 105 50.95 -4.98 -11.81
C GLN A 105 50.83 -4.64 -13.29
N SER A 106 51.20 -3.42 -13.66
CA SER A 106 51.26 -2.96 -15.06
C SER A 106 52.39 -3.63 -15.82
N ALA A 107 52.36 -3.54 -17.15
CA ALA A 107 53.50 -3.92 -17.99
C ALA A 107 54.75 -3.09 -17.62
N GLU A 108 55.93 -3.68 -17.86
CA GLU A 108 57.20 -3.00 -17.64
C GLU A 108 57.38 -1.83 -18.63
N GLY A 109 57.84 -0.69 -18.13
CA GLY A 109 58.02 0.52 -18.92
C GLY A 109 56.76 1.39 -19.06
N ALA A 110 55.63 1.01 -18.45
CA ALA A 110 54.41 1.80 -18.49
C ALA A 110 54.64 3.23 -17.94
N GLU A 111 54.45 4.24 -18.79
CA GLU A 111 54.59 5.65 -18.42
C GLU A 111 53.32 6.19 -17.74
N SER A 112 52.17 5.76 -18.24
CA SER A 112 50.85 6.07 -17.68
C SER A 112 49.96 4.84 -17.69
N GLU A 113 48.99 4.82 -16.78
CA GLU A 113 48.04 3.73 -16.62
C GLU A 113 46.67 4.25 -16.20
N THR A 114 45.64 3.45 -16.49
CA THR A 114 44.27 3.77 -16.09
C THR A 114 43.65 2.59 -15.38
N VAL A 115 43.23 2.81 -14.14
CA VAL A 115 42.43 1.84 -13.36
C VAL A 115 41.00 2.33 -13.34
N GLN A 116 40.09 1.56 -13.92
CA GLN A 116 38.67 1.93 -14.02
C GLN A 116 37.78 0.86 -13.39
N LEU A 117 36.79 1.31 -12.62
CA LEU A 117 35.73 0.48 -12.06
C LEU A 117 34.40 0.97 -12.63
N ASP A 118 33.74 0.08 -13.37
CA ASP A 118 32.41 0.32 -13.93
C ASP A 118 31.37 -0.40 -13.06
N LEU A 119 30.39 0.36 -12.58
CA LEU A 119 29.29 -0.17 -11.78
C LEU A 119 28.10 -0.42 -12.69
N GLU A 120 27.35 -1.48 -12.40
CA GLU A 120 26.17 -1.88 -13.17
C GLU A 120 24.99 -0.92 -13.02
N THR A 121 25.01 -0.08 -11.97
CA THR A 121 23.96 0.89 -11.65
C THR A 121 24.54 2.03 -10.80
N GLU A 122 23.69 2.92 -10.28
CA GLU A 122 24.07 4.04 -9.42
C GLU A 122 24.35 3.59 -7.97
N PHE A 123 25.45 4.07 -7.39
CA PHE A 123 25.85 3.82 -6.00
C PHE A 123 26.24 5.12 -5.28
N PHE A 124 26.29 5.07 -3.96
CA PHE A 124 26.96 6.10 -3.15
C PHE A 124 28.43 5.76 -2.93
N PHE A 125 29.30 6.74 -3.19
CA PHE A 125 30.74 6.66 -3.00
C PHE A 125 31.22 7.67 -1.95
N THR A 126 31.87 7.16 -0.91
CA THR A 126 32.26 7.96 0.27
C THR A 126 33.77 8.14 0.41
N HIS A 127 34.55 7.11 0.13
CA HIS A 127 36.00 7.18 0.20
C HIS A 127 36.65 6.14 -0.71
N LEU A 128 37.82 6.50 -1.22
CA LEU A 128 38.72 5.61 -1.95
C LEU A 128 39.97 5.40 -1.11
N ILE A 129 40.45 4.17 -1.04
CA ILE A 129 41.76 3.83 -0.49
C ILE A 129 42.46 2.94 -1.52
N LEU A 130 43.64 3.38 -1.94
CA LEU A 130 44.58 2.61 -2.76
C LEU A 130 45.78 2.25 -1.92
N VAL A 131 46.19 0.98 -1.96
CA VAL A 131 47.40 0.51 -1.27
C VAL A 131 48.41 0.08 -2.32
N PHE A 132 49.51 0.81 -2.49
CA PHE A 132 50.49 0.52 -3.53
C PHE A 132 51.53 -0.51 -3.07
N ARG A 133 51.87 -1.45 -3.96
CA ARG A 133 53.03 -2.35 -3.83
C ARG A 133 54.30 -1.67 -4.32
N SER A 134 54.21 -0.93 -5.42
CA SER A 134 55.26 -0.02 -5.89
C SER A 134 55.26 1.27 -5.07
N PRO A 135 56.25 2.17 -5.25
CA PRO A 135 56.12 3.54 -4.78
C PRO A 135 54.87 4.19 -5.39
N ARG A 136 54.27 5.13 -4.64
CA ARG A 136 53.11 5.87 -5.11
C ARG A 136 53.49 6.74 -6.34
N PRO A 137 52.55 7.00 -7.26
CA PRO A 137 52.80 7.84 -8.41
C PRO A 137 53.25 9.24 -8.00
N ALA A 138 54.20 9.80 -8.74
CA ALA A 138 54.58 11.21 -8.62
C ALA A 138 53.44 12.14 -9.07
N ALA A 139 52.57 11.67 -9.96
CA ALA A 139 51.34 12.36 -10.35
C ALA A 139 50.24 11.35 -10.72
N MET A 140 49.01 11.59 -10.24
CA MET A 140 47.81 10.83 -10.59
C MET A 140 46.54 11.66 -10.40
N THR A 141 45.44 11.25 -11.03
CA THR A 141 44.14 11.92 -10.93
C THR A 141 43.01 10.93 -10.63
N LEU A 142 41.97 11.41 -9.94
CA LEU A 142 40.78 10.63 -9.59
C LEU A 142 39.52 11.28 -10.17
N GLU A 143 38.91 10.64 -11.15
CA GLU A 143 37.69 11.08 -11.82
C GLU A 143 36.52 10.17 -11.44
N ARG A 144 35.30 10.72 -11.54
CA ARG A 144 34.08 9.92 -11.51
C ARG A 144 33.14 10.29 -12.63
N SER A 145 32.24 9.36 -12.95
CA SER A 145 31.07 9.60 -13.79
C SER A 145 29.79 9.35 -12.99
N GLN A 146 28.75 10.10 -13.31
CA GLN A 146 27.38 9.96 -12.77
C GLN A 146 26.36 9.61 -13.86
N ASP A 147 26.85 9.26 -15.05
CA ASP A 147 26.07 9.03 -16.27
C ASP A 147 26.67 7.91 -17.13
N PHE A 148 27.17 6.87 -16.47
CA PHE A 148 27.67 5.64 -17.10
C PHE A 148 28.85 5.87 -18.06
N GLY A 149 29.77 6.75 -17.68
CA GLY A 149 31.02 7.01 -18.38
C GLY A 149 30.92 8.02 -19.52
N ARG A 150 29.77 8.67 -19.72
CA ARG A 150 29.58 9.69 -20.76
C ARG A 150 30.27 11.01 -20.42
N THR A 151 30.11 11.47 -19.18
CA THR A 151 30.81 12.65 -18.65
C THR A 151 31.65 12.27 -17.44
N TRP A 152 32.74 13.00 -17.28
CA TRP A 152 33.71 12.78 -16.22
C TRP A 152 33.95 14.07 -15.47
N ARG A 153 33.80 14.02 -14.16
CA ARG A 153 34.11 15.11 -13.26
C ARG A 153 35.36 14.80 -12.48
N MET A 154 36.25 15.78 -12.40
CA MET A 154 37.47 15.65 -11.62
C MET A 154 37.15 15.73 -10.12
N LEU A 155 37.62 14.75 -9.32
CA LEU A 155 37.46 14.77 -7.87
C LEU A 155 38.69 15.30 -7.15
N GLN A 156 39.88 14.84 -7.54
CA GLN A 156 41.12 15.20 -6.87
C GLN A 156 42.33 15.01 -7.79
N TYR A 157 43.30 15.90 -7.65
CA TYR A 157 44.64 15.76 -8.21
C TYR A 157 45.64 15.39 -7.11
N TYR A 158 46.55 14.47 -7.43
CA TYR A 158 47.65 14.09 -6.55
C TYR A 158 48.96 14.31 -7.30
N ALA A 159 49.84 15.15 -6.78
CA ALA A 159 51.18 15.32 -7.35
C ALA A 159 52.20 15.61 -6.27
N ALA A 160 53.46 15.19 -6.46
CA ALA A 160 54.57 15.58 -5.59
C ALA A 160 54.79 17.11 -5.62
N ASN A 161 54.52 17.74 -6.77
CA ASN A 161 54.47 19.19 -6.93
C ASN A 161 53.25 19.56 -7.79
N CYS A 162 52.21 20.10 -7.16
CA CYS A 162 50.94 20.46 -7.80
C CYS A 162 51.10 21.53 -8.89
N SER A 163 51.96 22.52 -8.66
CA SER A 163 52.18 23.62 -9.59
C SER A 163 52.91 23.14 -10.84
N ALA A 164 53.93 22.29 -10.67
CA ALA A 164 54.69 21.74 -11.79
C ALA A 164 53.91 20.70 -12.61
N ALA A 165 53.09 19.86 -11.97
CA ALA A 165 52.36 18.80 -12.65
C ALA A 165 51.05 19.27 -13.29
N PHE A 166 50.32 20.17 -12.63
CA PHE A 166 48.95 20.54 -13.01
C PHE A 166 48.71 22.06 -13.06
N GLY A 167 49.70 22.90 -12.76
CA GLY A 167 49.50 24.35 -12.67
C GLY A 167 48.57 24.77 -11.52
N LEU A 168 48.41 23.92 -10.49
CA LEU A 168 47.51 24.14 -9.36
C LEU A 168 48.29 24.47 -8.09
N GLU A 169 47.70 25.28 -7.22
CA GLU A 169 48.21 25.49 -5.87
C GLU A 169 47.73 24.40 -4.91
N GLU A 170 48.58 24.01 -3.96
CA GLU A 170 48.24 22.96 -3.00
C GLU A 170 47.09 23.39 -2.08
N GLY A 171 46.08 22.52 -1.96
CA GLY A 171 44.92 22.76 -1.09
C GLY A 171 43.90 23.77 -1.62
N LYS A 172 44.19 24.47 -2.74
CA LYS A 172 43.23 25.38 -3.37
C LYS A 172 42.44 24.68 -4.48
N ALA A 173 41.15 24.99 -4.55
CA ALA A 173 40.30 24.52 -5.63
C ALA A 173 40.74 25.16 -6.95
N ALA A 174 40.83 24.35 -8.00
CA ALA A 174 41.12 24.84 -9.35
C ALA A 174 40.07 25.88 -9.78
N ALA A 175 40.52 27.01 -10.35
CA ALA A 175 39.65 28.05 -10.90
C ALA A 175 38.97 27.53 -12.18
N GLY A 176 37.85 26.81 -12.01
CA GLY A 176 37.08 26.15 -13.08
C GLY A 176 35.85 25.41 -12.53
N ARG A 177 34.99 24.90 -13.42
CA ARG A 177 33.64 24.36 -13.12
C ARG A 177 33.59 23.21 -12.09
N ASP A 178 34.69 22.52 -11.81
CA ASP A 178 34.65 21.27 -11.03
C ASP A 178 35.13 21.37 -9.58
N GLY A 179 35.84 22.45 -9.20
CA GLY A 179 36.29 22.70 -7.82
C GLY A 179 37.29 21.68 -7.24
N ALA A 180 37.89 20.83 -8.08
CA ALA A 180 38.85 19.81 -7.66
C ALA A 180 40.13 20.43 -7.08
N VAL A 181 40.67 19.82 -6.03
CA VAL A 181 41.85 20.30 -5.31
C VAL A 181 43.06 19.43 -5.64
N CYS A 182 44.25 20.03 -5.63
CA CYS A 182 45.50 19.27 -5.69
C CYS A 182 46.12 19.10 -4.30
N THR A 183 46.66 17.91 -4.02
CA THR A 183 47.38 17.62 -2.77
C THR A 183 48.66 16.81 -3.01
N SER A 184 49.71 17.13 -2.25
CA SER A 184 50.97 16.37 -2.24
C SER A 184 51.03 15.30 -1.14
N LYS A 185 50.08 15.31 -0.20
CA LYS A 185 50.03 14.47 1.01
C LYS A 185 50.25 12.98 0.74
N TYR A 186 49.77 12.48 -0.40
CA TYR A 186 49.83 11.06 -0.76
C TYR A 186 50.74 10.78 -1.97
N SER A 187 51.58 11.73 -2.36
CA SER A 187 52.42 11.63 -3.57
C SER A 187 53.91 11.40 -3.26
N GLY A 188 54.26 11.29 -1.98
CA GLY A 188 55.63 11.02 -1.54
C GLY A 188 56.09 9.60 -1.87
N GLY A 189 57.37 9.44 -2.23
CA GLY A 189 57.96 8.15 -2.61
C GLY A 189 58.18 7.17 -1.47
N TYR A 190 58.21 7.65 -0.23
CA TYR A 190 58.25 6.83 0.98
C TYR A 190 56.85 6.69 1.60
N PRO A 191 56.45 5.50 2.07
CA PRO A 191 57.18 4.24 1.97
C PRO A 191 57.17 3.70 0.52
N CYS A 192 58.21 2.95 0.14
CA CYS A 192 58.34 2.42 -1.22
C CYS A 192 57.42 1.23 -1.53
N SER A 193 56.78 0.67 -0.49
CA SER A 193 55.74 -0.35 -0.58
C SER A 193 54.74 -0.10 0.55
N ARG A 194 53.48 -0.50 0.36
CA ARG A 194 52.35 -0.23 1.26
C ARG A 194 52.07 1.26 1.45
N GLY A 195 52.45 2.09 0.47
CA GLY A 195 52.08 3.50 0.44
C GLY A 195 50.60 3.65 0.12
N GLU A 196 49.86 4.38 0.95
CA GLU A 196 48.42 4.59 0.75
C GLU A 196 48.14 5.92 0.02
N VAL A 197 47.08 5.93 -0.80
CA VAL A 197 46.44 7.13 -1.35
C VAL A 197 44.97 7.10 -0.96
N ILE A 198 44.49 8.19 -0.35
CA ILE A 198 43.13 8.26 0.18
C ILE A 198 42.41 9.47 -0.43
N TYR A 199 41.16 9.23 -0.83
CA TYR A 199 40.18 10.28 -1.13
C TYR A 199 38.99 10.15 -0.17
N ARG A 200 38.47 11.27 0.32
CA ARG A 200 37.26 11.31 1.13
C ARG A 200 36.31 12.33 0.52
N THR A 201 35.12 11.89 0.15
CA THR A 201 34.14 12.74 -0.52
C THR A 201 33.56 13.79 0.41
N LEU A 202 33.50 13.54 1.72
CA LEU A 202 32.82 14.39 2.71
C LEU A 202 33.78 14.90 3.80
N PRO A 203 33.97 16.23 3.94
CA PRO A 203 34.78 16.80 5.02
C PRO A 203 34.00 16.99 6.34
N LYS A 204 32.67 17.15 6.33
CA LYS A 204 31.83 17.25 7.55
C LYS A 204 30.42 16.68 7.32
N TRP A 205 30.13 15.50 7.86
CA TRP A 205 28.81 14.84 7.77
C TRP A 205 27.66 15.57 8.47
N GLN A 206 27.95 16.57 9.30
CA GLN A 206 26.97 17.15 10.23
C GLN A 206 25.95 18.12 9.60
N SER A 207 26.13 18.55 8.34
CA SER A 207 25.22 19.53 7.71
C SER A 207 24.68 19.15 6.34
N LEU A 208 25.06 18.00 5.79
CA LEU A 208 24.65 17.58 4.44
C LEU A 208 23.71 16.38 4.53
N ASP A 209 22.49 16.55 4.05
CA ASP A 209 21.57 15.42 3.87
C ASP A 209 22.09 14.53 2.72
N PRO A 210 22.49 13.27 2.99
CA PRO A 210 23.03 12.38 1.97
C PRO A 210 22.03 12.06 0.86
N PHE A 211 20.73 12.15 1.13
CA PHE A 211 19.67 11.85 0.16
C PHE A 211 19.12 13.10 -0.53
N GLY A 212 19.44 14.30 -0.05
CA GLY A 212 19.10 15.55 -0.69
C GLY A 212 19.87 15.77 -2.01
N VAL A 213 19.48 16.79 -2.77
CA VAL A 213 20.04 17.07 -4.11
C VAL A 213 21.55 17.26 -4.08
N GLU A 214 22.07 18.04 -3.14
CA GLU A 214 23.51 18.28 -2.99
C GLU A 214 24.26 17.01 -2.56
N GLY A 215 23.70 16.25 -1.62
CA GLY A 215 24.25 14.96 -1.18
C GLY A 215 24.34 13.96 -2.32
N GLN A 216 23.30 13.83 -3.13
CA GLN A 216 23.29 12.97 -4.31
C GLN A 216 24.31 13.44 -5.35
N GLN A 217 24.37 14.75 -5.65
CA GLN A 217 25.38 15.28 -6.57
C GLN A 217 26.80 14.98 -6.08
N GLN A 218 27.04 15.00 -4.77
CA GLN A 218 28.34 14.77 -4.17
C GLN A 218 28.67 13.29 -3.96
N LEU A 219 27.71 12.39 -3.75
CA LEU A 219 27.99 10.99 -3.39
C LEU A 219 27.71 10.00 -4.52
N ARG A 220 26.77 10.31 -5.41
CA ARG A 220 26.35 9.39 -6.47
C ARG A 220 27.48 9.11 -7.45
N VAL A 221 27.63 7.85 -7.86
CA VAL A 221 28.63 7.41 -8.83
C VAL A 221 28.11 6.24 -9.66
N THR A 222 28.58 6.16 -10.90
CA THR A 222 28.38 5.01 -11.82
C THR A 222 29.72 4.43 -12.28
N ASN A 223 30.75 5.28 -12.43
CA ASN A 223 32.10 4.83 -12.77
C ASN A 223 33.13 5.62 -11.97
N ILE A 224 34.23 4.96 -11.64
CA ILE A 224 35.41 5.56 -11.02
C ILE A 224 36.58 5.30 -11.93
N ARG A 225 37.36 6.35 -12.22
CA ARG A 225 38.57 6.23 -13.03
C ARG A 225 39.73 6.89 -12.31
N ILE A 226 40.81 6.14 -12.20
CA ILE A 226 42.07 6.57 -11.63
C ILE A 226 43.09 6.59 -12.75
N ARG A 227 43.70 7.74 -13.02
CA ARG A 227 44.76 7.87 -14.02
C ARG A 227 46.10 8.03 -13.32
N LEU A 228 46.98 7.06 -13.49
CA LEU A 228 48.36 7.09 -13.03
C LEU A 228 49.18 7.78 -14.13
N LEU A 229 49.65 9.00 -13.89
CA LEU A 229 50.22 9.84 -14.95
C LEU A 229 51.75 9.84 -14.96
N LYS A 230 52.36 9.80 -13.77
CA LYS A 230 53.81 9.81 -13.63
C LYS A 230 54.25 8.87 -12.53
N ARG A 231 55.09 7.91 -12.90
CA ARG A 231 55.66 6.93 -11.99
C ARG A 231 56.80 7.55 -11.16
N GLN A 232 57.16 6.91 -10.06
CA GLN A 232 58.28 7.32 -9.23
C GLN A 232 59.13 6.12 -8.81
N ALA A 233 60.45 6.29 -8.77
CA ALA A 233 61.36 5.31 -8.20
C ALA A 233 61.40 5.42 -6.68
N CYS A 234 61.84 4.36 -6.00
CA CYS A 234 62.08 4.40 -4.57
C CYS A 234 63.22 5.40 -4.27
N PRO A 235 63.05 6.43 -3.43
CA PRO A 235 64.05 7.50 -3.23
C PRO A 235 65.29 7.08 -2.42
N CYS A 236 65.61 5.79 -2.34
CA CYS A 236 66.78 5.28 -1.63
C CYS A 236 68.01 5.27 -2.55
N LYS A 237 69.21 5.36 -1.97
CA LYS A 237 70.49 5.31 -2.70
C LYS A 237 70.87 3.84 -2.93
N THR A 238 70.98 3.40 -4.17
CA THR A 238 71.47 2.06 -4.53
C THR A 238 73.00 2.00 -4.34
N LYS A 239 73.50 0.89 -3.78
CA LYS A 239 74.95 0.68 -3.56
C LYS A 239 75.67 -0.05 -4.72
N ASP A 240 74.92 -0.71 -5.61
CA ASP A 240 75.48 -1.57 -6.67
C ASP A 240 75.19 -1.04 -8.08
N LEU A 241 76.21 -0.98 -8.95
CA LEU A 241 76.08 -0.64 -10.37
C LEU A 241 75.27 -1.68 -11.17
N ALA A 242 75.20 -2.93 -10.72
CA ALA A 242 74.38 -3.98 -11.33
C ALA A 242 72.87 -3.80 -11.11
N SER A 243 72.46 -2.90 -10.20
CA SER A 243 71.05 -2.60 -9.92
C SER A 243 70.49 -1.44 -10.77
N VAL A 244 71.29 -0.87 -11.68
CA VAL A 244 70.89 0.29 -12.50
C VAL A 244 69.95 -0.13 -13.65
N ASP A 245 70.06 -1.36 -14.15
CA ASP A 245 69.23 -1.92 -15.25
C ASP A 245 68.11 -2.85 -14.78
N ALA A 246 67.82 -2.90 -13.46
CA ALA A 246 66.76 -3.76 -12.94
C ALA A 246 65.36 -3.27 -13.40
N PRO A 247 64.49 -4.15 -13.96
CA PRO A 247 63.16 -3.79 -14.43
C PRO A 247 62.22 -3.43 -13.27
N THR A 248 62.26 -2.17 -12.86
CA THR A 248 61.49 -1.57 -11.77
C THR A 248 60.42 -0.60 -12.29
N ARG A 249 60.22 -0.54 -13.61
CA ARG A 249 59.43 0.49 -14.30
C ARG A 249 57.97 0.10 -14.45
N HIS A 250 57.32 -0.29 -13.36
CA HIS A 250 55.90 -0.67 -13.34
C HIS A 250 55.12 0.00 -12.19
N PHE A 251 53.81 0.11 -12.35
CA PHE A 251 52.89 0.40 -11.26
C PHE A 251 52.40 -0.91 -10.65
N ALA A 252 52.24 -0.95 -9.33
CA ALA A 252 51.67 -2.10 -8.66
C ALA A 252 50.79 -1.71 -7.47
N ILE A 253 49.59 -2.29 -7.40
CA ILE A 253 48.56 -1.97 -6.40
C ILE A 253 48.11 -3.26 -5.73
N TYR A 254 48.25 -3.32 -4.40
CA TYR A 254 47.69 -4.38 -3.58
C TYR A 254 46.17 -4.32 -3.59
N ASP A 255 45.60 -3.22 -3.09
CA ASP A 255 44.17 -3.12 -2.81
C ASP A 255 43.56 -1.86 -3.43
N LEU A 256 42.43 -2.05 -4.10
CA LEU A 256 41.49 -1.02 -4.53
C LEU A 256 40.23 -1.11 -3.67
N ILE A 257 40.13 -0.22 -2.69
CA ILE A 257 39.01 -0.17 -1.77
C ILE A 257 38.16 1.05 -2.10
N VAL A 258 37.05 0.80 -2.81
CA VAL A 258 36.05 1.81 -3.14
C VAL A 258 34.90 1.68 -2.15
N LYS A 259 34.87 2.52 -1.12
CA LYS A 259 33.87 2.39 -0.06
C LYS A 259 32.60 3.17 -0.37
N GLY A 260 31.50 2.45 -0.29
CA GLY A 260 30.20 2.95 -0.70
C GLY A 260 29.04 2.10 -0.21
N SER A 261 27.84 2.49 -0.62
CA SER A 261 26.62 1.70 -0.42
C SER A 261 25.73 1.80 -1.64
N CYS A 262 24.77 0.90 -1.71
CA CYS A 262 23.68 0.93 -2.67
C CYS A 262 22.84 2.22 -2.48
N PHE A 263 22.50 2.90 -3.57
CA PHE A 263 21.76 4.15 -3.55
C PHE A 263 20.25 3.88 -3.60
N CYS A 264 19.51 4.24 -2.54
CA CYS A 264 18.07 3.93 -2.40
C CYS A 264 17.20 5.10 -1.94
N ASN A 265 17.67 6.35 -2.10
CA ASN A 265 16.97 7.57 -1.66
C ASN A 265 16.48 7.54 -0.19
N GLY A 266 17.11 6.75 0.67
CA GLY A 266 16.72 6.62 2.08
C GLY A 266 15.52 5.70 2.36
N HIS A 267 15.09 4.91 1.37
CA HIS A 267 13.89 4.04 1.44
C HIS A 267 14.20 2.54 1.37
N ALA A 268 15.46 2.11 1.52
CA ALA A 268 15.78 0.68 1.63
C ALA A 268 16.98 0.41 2.53
N GLU A 269 16.93 -0.73 3.23
CA GLU A 269 18.02 -1.22 4.10
C GLU A 269 18.83 -2.36 3.44
N GLN A 270 18.31 -2.93 2.36
CA GLN A 270 18.88 -4.09 1.68
C GLN A 270 18.82 -3.92 0.17
N CYS A 271 19.81 -4.48 -0.51
CA CYS A 271 19.86 -4.51 -1.97
C CYS A 271 20.15 -5.92 -2.47
N ILE A 272 19.56 -6.22 -3.62
CA ILE A 272 19.69 -7.46 -4.39
C ILE A 272 20.44 -7.17 -5.70
N PRO A 273 20.95 -8.20 -6.40
CA PRO A 273 21.65 -8.01 -7.67
C PRO A 273 20.84 -7.17 -8.66
N ALA A 274 21.47 -6.14 -9.22
CA ALA A 274 20.85 -5.28 -10.21
C ALA A 274 20.83 -5.94 -11.61
N PRO A 275 19.91 -5.55 -12.50
CA PRO A 275 19.93 -5.99 -13.88
C PRO A 275 21.28 -5.71 -14.55
N GLY A 276 21.86 -6.71 -15.22
CA GLY A 276 23.18 -6.57 -15.84
C GLY A 276 24.38 -6.87 -14.92
N TYR A 277 24.16 -7.13 -13.63
CA TYR A 277 25.24 -7.62 -12.76
C TYR A 277 25.76 -8.99 -13.22
N GLN A 278 27.05 -9.04 -13.56
CA GLN A 278 27.73 -10.28 -13.93
C GLN A 278 28.61 -10.74 -12.76
N PRO A 279 28.26 -11.84 -12.07
CA PRO A 279 29.07 -12.33 -10.96
C PRO A 279 30.41 -12.87 -11.47
N ILE A 280 31.49 -12.49 -10.80
CA ILE A 280 32.78 -13.18 -10.93
C ILE A 280 32.66 -14.53 -10.19
N SER A 281 33.29 -15.58 -10.70
CA SER A 281 33.15 -16.98 -10.23
C SER A 281 33.39 -17.21 -8.73
N ASP A 282 34.02 -16.26 -8.04
CA ASP A 282 34.25 -16.31 -6.60
C ASP A 282 33.01 -15.80 -5.82
N ARG A 283 32.27 -16.74 -5.21
CA ARG A 283 31.08 -16.44 -4.38
C ARG A 283 31.50 -15.71 -3.10
N THR A 284 31.71 -14.42 -3.21
CA THR A 284 32.01 -13.57 -2.06
C THR A 284 30.71 -13.11 -1.40
N ASN A 285 30.45 -13.54 -0.15
CA ASN A 285 29.23 -13.19 0.60
C ASN A 285 29.11 -11.69 0.98
N HIS A 286 30.10 -10.86 0.61
CA HIS A 286 30.22 -9.46 1.03
C HIS A 286 30.07 -8.45 -0.11
N VAL A 287 29.64 -8.90 -1.29
CA VAL A 287 29.32 -7.99 -2.41
C VAL A 287 28.21 -7.02 -1.98
N ILE A 288 28.36 -5.77 -2.42
CA ILE A 288 27.33 -4.74 -2.30
C ILE A 288 26.58 -4.70 -3.62
N HIS A 289 25.33 -5.16 -3.61
CA HIS A 289 24.46 -5.15 -4.80
C HIS A 289 23.77 -3.80 -4.98
N GLY A 290 23.25 -3.53 -6.18
CA GLY A 290 22.77 -2.20 -6.58
C GLY A 290 21.26 -1.99 -6.70
N LYS A 291 20.43 -3.05 -6.69
CA LYS A 291 18.96 -2.90 -6.80
C LYS A 291 18.33 -2.90 -5.42
N CYS A 292 17.58 -1.85 -5.10
CA CYS A 292 16.99 -1.66 -3.79
C CYS A 292 15.77 -2.58 -3.54
N VAL A 293 15.67 -3.10 -2.32
CA VAL A 293 14.43 -3.70 -1.82
C VAL A 293 13.62 -2.59 -1.15
N CYS A 294 12.85 -1.88 -1.97
CA CYS A 294 12.18 -0.65 -1.55
C CYS A 294 11.15 -0.84 -0.43
N ARG A 295 11.14 0.13 0.49
CA ARG A 295 10.19 0.30 1.61
C ARG A 295 9.47 1.64 1.47
N HIS A 296 8.78 2.10 2.51
CA HIS A 296 8.08 3.39 2.51
C HIS A 296 7.11 3.56 1.33
N ASN A 297 6.55 2.45 0.83
CA ASN A 297 5.69 2.38 -0.35
C ASN A 297 6.30 2.99 -1.63
N THR A 298 7.62 2.97 -1.75
CA THR A 298 8.35 3.37 -2.94
C THR A 298 8.58 2.19 -3.88
N ALA A 299 8.95 2.49 -5.12
CA ALA A 299 9.25 1.53 -6.17
C ALA A 299 10.34 2.10 -7.10
N GLY A 300 10.87 1.26 -7.98
CA GLY A 300 12.03 1.60 -8.83
C GLY A 300 13.26 0.80 -8.47
N GLU A 301 14.36 1.03 -9.20
CA GLU A 301 15.65 0.38 -8.90
C GLU A 301 16.34 1.02 -7.69
N HIS A 302 16.07 2.31 -7.46
CA HIS A 302 16.64 3.16 -6.42
C HIS A 302 15.57 3.78 -5.51
N CYS A 303 14.34 3.27 -5.55
CA CYS A 303 13.20 3.80 -4.80
C CYS A 303 12.87 5.26 -5.14
N GLU A 304 13.09 5.63 -6.40
CA GLU A 304 12.98 6.97 -6.98
C GLU A 304 11.55 7.39 -7.35
N ARG A 305 10.57 6.52 -7.11
CA ARG A 305 9.14 6.80 -7.36
C ARG A 305 8.26 6.11 -6.35
N CYS A 306 7.00 6.53 -6.27
CA CYS A 306 6.00 5.84 -5.46
C CYS A 306 5.53 4.55 -6.12
N ALA A 307 5.13 3.58 -5.31
CA ALA A 307 4.45 2.37 -5.79
C ALA A 307 3.14 2.76 -6.51
N PRO A 308 2.64 1.93 -7.46
CA PRO A 308 1.56 2.32 -8.37
C PRO A 308 0.30 2.89 -7.70
N LEU A 309 -0.11 2.37 -6.54
CA LEU A 309 -1.30 2.82 -5.80
C LEU A 309 -1.00 3.87 -4.70
N TYR A 310 0.20 4.45 -4.69
CA TYR A 310 0.69 5.31 -3.60
C TYR A 310 1.06 6.73 -4.04
N ASN A 311 0.48 7.19 -5.15
CA ASN A 311 0.71 8.50 -5.74
C ASN A 311 -0.27 9.57 -5.20
N ASP A 312 -0.65 9.53 -3.92
CA ASP A 312 -1.58 10.53 -3.34
C ASP A 312 -0.88 11.81 -2.86
N ARG A 313 0.44 11.79 -2.77
CA ARG A 313 1.32 12.93 -2.50
C ARG A 313 2.56 12.84 -3.40
N PRO A 314 3.26 13.94 -3.70
CA PRO A 314 4.46 13.88 -4.51
C PRO A 314 5.55 13.07 -3.79
N TRP A 315 6.32 12.30 -4.56
CA TRP A 315 7.48 11.57 -4.05
C TRP A 315 8.55 12.53 -3.53
N GLN A 316 9.24 12.14 -2.47
CA GLN A 316 10.39 12.85 -1.89
C GLN A 316 11.38 11.80 -1.35
N PRO A 317 12.70 12.04 -1.45
CA PRO A 317 13.67 11.21 -0.76
C PRO A 317 13.46 11.31 0.76
N ALA A 318 13.82 10.27 1.50
CA ALA A 318 13.85 10.35 2.95
C ALA A 318 14.95 11.33 3.40
N ASP A 319 14.81 11.92 4.57
CA ASP A 319 15.77 12.89 5.11
C ASP A 319 16.75 12.18 6.04
N GLY A 320 18.03 12.19 5.69
CA GLY A 320 19.09 11.53 6.46
C GLY A 320 19.53 12.30 7.71
N LEU A 321 19.23 13.60 7.81
CA LEU A 321 19.55 14.44 8.97
C LEU A 321 18.47 14.35 10.04
N THR A 322 17.20 14.50 9.64
CA THR A 322 16.07 14.43 10.58
C THR A 322 15.59 13.00 10.83
N GLY A 323 15.91 12.08 9.90
CA GLY A 323 15.40 10.72 9.90
C GLY A 323 13.96 10.60 9.37
N ALA A 324 13.38 11.66 8.81
CA ALA A 324 12.02 11.64 8.29
C ALA A 324 11.92 10.67 7.09
N PRO A 325 10.99 9.70 7.11
CA PRO A 325 10.94 8.64 6.09
C PRO A 325 10.35 9.06 4.74
N HIS A 326 9.60 10.18 4.71
CA HIS A 326 8.90 10.71 3.54
C HIS A 326 8.17 9.65 2.67
N GLU A 327 7.47 8.72 3.33
CA GLU A 327 6.82 7.59 2.64
C GLU A 327 5.73 7.95 1.63
N CYS A 328 5.60 7.19 0.57
CA CYS A 328 4.50 7.40 -0.38
C CYS A 328 3.15 7.07 0.26
N ARG A 329 2.11 7.84 -0.11
CA ARG A 329 0.79 7.74 0.52
C ARG A 329 -0.22 7.07 -0.41
N LYS A 330 -0.91 6.06 0.10
CA LYS A 330 -1.90 5.28 -0.65
C LYS A 330 -3.06 6.16 -1.15
N CYS A 331 -3.41 6.01 -2.42
CA CYS A 331 -4.60 6.60 -3.01
C CYS A 331 -5.88 5.93 -2.49
N LYS A 332 -6.93 6.74 -2.32
CA LYS A 332 -8.25 6.27 -1.88
C LYS A 332 -9.09 5.95 -3.11
N CYS A 333 -9.03 4.71 -3.59
CA CYS A 333 -9.72 4.29 -4.82
C CYS A 333 -10.89 3.32 -4.58
N GLY A 334 -11.36 3.19 -3.32
CA GLY A 334 -12.46 2.29 -2.97
C GLY A 334 -12.22 0.80 -3.25
N GLY A 335 -11.00 0.37 -3.60
CA GLY A 335 -10.76 -1.01 -4.05
C GLY A 335 -11.05 -1.26 -5.53
N HIS A 336 -11.30 -0.20 -6.32
CA HIS A 336 -11.55 -0.29 -7.76
C HIS A 336 -10.36 0.15 -8.63
N ALA A 337 -9.17 0.29 -8.06
CA ALA A 337 -7.97 0.59 -8.84
C ALA A 337 -6.74 -0.10 -8.23
N GLN A 338 -5.83 -0.54 -9.10
CA GLN A 338 -4.52 -1.08 -8.73
C GLN A 338 -3.39 -0.06 -8.90
N SER A 339 -3.68 1.05 -9.58
CA SER A 339 -2.78 2.18 -9.78
C SER A 339 -3.53 3.50 -9.65
N CYS A 340 -2.76 4.54 -9.35
CA CYS A 340 -3.19 5.92 -9.39
C CYS A 340 -2.01 6.78 -9.82
N HIS A 341 -2.29 7.94 -10.38
CA HIS A 341 -1.29 8.95 -10.70
C HIS A 341 -1.51 10.21 -9.85
N PHE A 342 -0.46 11.02 -9.73
CA PHE A 342 -0.51 12.27 -8.98
C PHE A 342 -0.91 13.42 -9.91
N ASP A 343 -1.85 14.25 -9.46
CA ASP A 343 -2.30 15.44 -10.18
C ASP A 343 -2.12 16.72 -9.32
N TRP A 344 -1.47 17.73 -9.91
CA TRP A 344 -1.15 18.99 -9.25
C TRP A 344 -2.37 19.90 -9.05
N THR A 345 -3.37 19.84 -9.92
CA THR A 345 -4.61 20.62 -9.77
C THR A 345 -5.39 20.08 -8.58
N ALA A 346 -5.58 18.76 -8.54
CA ALA A 346 -6.27 18.04 -7.49
C ALA A 346 -5.58 18.21 -6.12
N TRP A 347 -4.25 18.29 -6.10
CA TRP A 347 -3.44 18.62 -4.92
C TRP A 347 -3.72 20.02 -4.38
N ARG A 348 -3.68 21.05 -5.25
CA ARG A 348 -3.90 22.45 -4.86
C ARG A 348 -5.32 22.68 -4.36
N GLU A 349 -6.33 22.15 -5.05
CA GLU A 349 -7.73 22.25 -4.67
C GLU A 349 -8.02 21.62 -3.31
N SER A 350 -7.32 20.53 -2.97
CA SER A 350 -7.43 19.89 -1.66
C SER A 350 -6.73 20.64 -0.51
N GLY A 351 -6.08 21.78 -0.79
CA GLY A 351 -5.24 22.49 0.17
C GLY A 351 -3.96 21.72 0.50
N GLN A 352 -3.33 21.11 -0.50
CA GLN A 352 -2.11 20.29 -0.37
C GLN A 352 -2.30 19.06 0.54
N ARG A 353 -3.49 18.45 0.49
CA ARG A 353 -3.84 17.31 1.35
C ARG A 353 -3.94 16.00 0.60
N SER A 354 -4.32 15.97 -0.67
CA SER A 354 -4.46 14.76 -1.49
C SER A 354 -4.41 15.14 -2.96
N GLY A 355 -3.61 14.43 -3.75
CA GLY A 355 -3.40 14.69 -5.18
C GLY A 355 -3.61 13.46 -6.05
N GLY A 356 -3.91 12.30 -5.46
CA GLY A 356 -4.06 11.06 -6.20
C GLY A 356 -5.34 11.03 -7.03
N VAL A 357 -5.23 10.50 -8.25
CA VAL A 357 -6.32 10.22 -9.18
C VAL A 357 -6.21 8.75 -9.59
N CYS A 358 -7.28 8.00 -9.36
CA CYS A 358 -7.29 6.55 -9.53
C CYS A 358 -7.56 6.12 -10.98
N ASP A 359 -6.89 5.05 -11.42
CA ASP A 359 -7.17 4.41 -12.72
C ASP A 359 -8.32 3.39 -12.53
N CYS A 360 -9.56 3.87 -12.63
CA CYS A 360 -10.74 3.15 -12.19
C CYS A 360 -11.13 1.93 -13.07
N ALA A 361 -11.36 0.80 -12.41
CA ALA A 361 -11.90 -0.45 -12.93
C ALA A 361 -13.36 -0.66 -12.47
N HIS A 362 -13.91 -1.86 -12.63
CA HIS A 362 -15.23 -2.23 -12.09
C HIS A 362 -16.40 -1.32 -12.51
N ASN A 363 -16.32 -0.73 -13.72
CA ASN A 363 -17.29 0.25 -14.23
C ASN A 363 -17.52 1.46 -13.31
N THR A 364 -16.51 1.80 -12.51
CA THR A 364 -16.48 3.00 -11.68
C THR A 364 -15.79 4.17 -12.39
N GLU A 365 -16.07 5.38 -11.93
CA GLU A 365 -15.49 6.62 -12.42
C GLU A 365 -15.34 7.66 -11.30
N GLY A 366 -14.73 8.78 -11.66
CA GLY A 366 -14.37 9.84 -10.74
C GLY A 366 -12.99 9.61 -10.12
N ARG A 367 -12.46 10.66 -9.50
CA ARG A 367 -11.08 10.72 -8.98
C ARG A 367 -10.72 9.58 -8.00
N GLN A 368 -11.70 9.08 -7.24
CA GLN A 368 -11.55 8.06 -6.21
C GLN A 368 -12.35 6.79 -6.54
N CYS A 369 -12.79 6.65 -7.79
CA CYS A 369 -13.67 5.56 -8.22
C CYS A 369 -14.96 5.47 -7.39
N GLN A 370 -15.50 6.64 -7.02
CA GLN A 370 -16.61 6.76 -6.09
C GLN A 370 -17.98 6.78 -6.78
N LYS A 371 -18.03 6.90 -8.10
CA LYS A 371 -19.25 6.90 -8.91
C LYS A 371 -19.24 5.71 -9.88
N CYS A 372 -20.41 5.31 -10.38
CA CYS A 372 -20.51 4.38 -11.50
C CYS A 372 -20.46 5.16 -12.81
N LYS A 373 -19.89 4.55 -13.85
CA LYS A 373 -19.86 5.11 -15.21
C LYS A 373 -21.28 5.29 -15.73
N SER A 374 -21.46 6.20 -16.69
CA SER A 374 -22.74 6.32 -17.41
C SER A 374 -23.18 4.97 -18.00
N GLY A 375 -24.47 4.65 -17.88
CA GLY A 375 -25.03 3.34 -18.23
C GLY A 375 -24.89 2.28 -17.14
N PHE A 376 -24.32 2.63 -15.98
CA PHE A 376 -24.29 1.78 -14.79
C PHE A 376 -24.88 2.53 -13.59
N TYR A 377 -25.46 1.76 -12.67
CA TYR A 377 -25.98 2.27 -11.40
C TYR A 377 -25.37 1.51 -10.24
N ARG A 378 -25.39 2.14 -9.07
CA ARG A 378 -24.84 1.59 -7.85
C ARG A 378 -25.82 0.57 -7.26
N ASP A 379 -25.40 -0.69 -7.14
CA ASP A 379 -26.22 -1.72 -6.48
C ASP A 379 -26.27 -1.48 -4.95
N PRO A 380 -27.43 -1.13 -4.37
CA PRO A 380 -27.56 -0.86 -2.94
C PRO A 380 -27.31 -2.08 -2.06
N GLN A 381 -27.36 -3.30 -2.62
CA GLN A 381 -27.14 -4.55 -1.89
C GLN A 381 -25.66 -4.96 -1.85
N ARG A 382 -24.80 -4.36 -2.68
CA ARG A 382 -23.36 -4.62 -2.68
C ARG A 382 -22.59 -3.54 -1.91
N PRO A 383 -21.51 -3.88 -1.19
CA PRO A 383 -20.65 -2.88 -0.56
C PRO A 383 -19.94 -2.04 -1.64
N LEU A 384 -19.55 -0.81 -1.30
CA LEU A 384 -18.94 0.11 -2.28
C LEU A 384 -17.72 -0.53 -2.93
N THR A 385 -16.90 -1.21 -2.15
CA THR A 385 -15.64 -1.80 -2.58
C THR A 385 -15.76 -3.10 -3.39
N ALA A 386 -16.97 -3.60 -3.62
CA ALA A 386 -17.17 -4.85 -4.37
C ALA A 386 -16.87 -4.64 -5.87
N PRO A 387 -16.23 -5.61 -6.55
CA PRO A 387 -16.02 -5.53 -8.00
C PRO A 387 -17.30 -5.39 -8.84
N ASP A 388 -18.42 -5.89 -8.33
CA ASP A 388 -19.75 -5.83 -8.96
C ASP A 388 -20.66 -4.77 -8.32
N SER A 389 -20.07 -3.74 -7.70
CA SER A 389 -20.80 -2.65 -7.04
C SER A 389 -21.57 -1.76 -8.02
N CYS A 390 -21.16 -1.73 -9.31
CA CYS A 390 -21.83 -1.04 -10.40
C CYS A 390 -22.47 -2.05 -11.36
N LYS A 391 -23.80 -2.01 -11.46
CA LYS A 391 -24.59 -2.86 -12.36
C LYS A 391 -25.00 -2.09 -13.61
N PRO A 392 -25.01 -2.74 -14.79
CA PRO A 392 -25.48 -2.08 -16.01
C PRO A 392 -26.97 -1.73 -15.88
N CYS A 393 -27.36 -0.60 -16.48
CA CYS A 393 -28.77 -0.26 -16.66
C CYS A 393 -29.42 -1.29 -17.59
N ASP A 394 -30.55 -1.85 -17.18
CA ASP A 394 -31.33 -2.80 -17.98
C ASP A 394 -32.66 -2.14 -18.39
N CYS A 395 -32.57 -1.11 -19.23
CA CYS A 395 -33.73 -0.32 -19.64
C CYS A 395 -34.33 -0.88 -20.92
N HIS A 396 -35.65 -1.15 -20.92
CA HIS A 396 -36.34 -1.71 -22.06
C HIS A 396 -36.35 -0.70 -23.23
N PRO A 397 -35.75 -1.02 -24.39
CA PRO A 397 -35.51 -0.05 -25.45
C PRO A 397 -36.78 0.58 -26.02
N LEU A 398 -37.90 -0.16 -26.02
CA LEU A 398 -39.20 0.36 -26.48
C LEU A 398 -39.92 1.22 -25.44
N GLY A 399 -39.78 0.91 -24.15
CA GLY A 399 -40.56 1.53 -23.08
C GLY A 399 -39.84 2.68 -22.38
N SER A 400 -38.52 2.76 -22.50
CA SER A 400 -37.71 3.85 -21.98
C SER A 400 -37.62 5.04 -22.93
N MET A 401 -37.48 6.23 -22.38
CA MET A 401 -37.28 7.46 -23.15
C MET A 401 -35.93 7.41 -23.91
N PRO A 402 -35.86 7.93 -25.15
CA PRO A 402 -34.65 7.83 -25.99
C PRO A 402 -33.53 8.81 -25.59
N PHE A 403 -33.79 9.73 -24.65
CA PHE A 403 -32.81 10.72 -24.20
C PHE A 403 -32.25 10.34 -22.82
N PRO A 404 -30.93 10.49 -22.60
CA PRO A 404 -30.36 10.32 -21.27
C PRO A 404 -30.98 11.30 -20.26
N SER A 405 -30.93 10.94 -18.98
CA SER A 405 -31.20 11.88 -17.88
C SER A 405 -30.29 13.13 -17.97
N ALA A 406 -30.60 14.19 -17.20
CA ALA A 406 -29.85 15.46 -17.24
C ALA A 406 -28.31 15.31 -17.08
N ASP A 407 -27.85 14.23 -16.45
CA ASP A 407 -26.44 13.90 -16.25
C ASP A 407 -25.85 12.95 -17.33
N GLY A 408 -26.58 12.68 -18.41
CA GLY A 408 -26.11 11.81 -19.50
C GLY A 408 -26.26 10.30 -19.23
N SER A 409 -26.98 9.89 -18.17
CA SER A 409 -27.17 8.48 -17.78
C SER A 409 -28.49 7.89 -18.30
N LEU A 410 -28.46 6.61 -18.71
CA LEU A 410 -29.64 5.87 -19.20
C LEU A 410 -30.63 5.49 -18.09
N CYS A 411 -30.14 5.34 -16.86
CA CYS A 411 -30.95 5.07 -15.66
C CYS A 411 -30.46 5.90 -14.47
N ASP A 412 -31.24 5.99 -13.40
CA ASP A 412 -30.86 6.67 -12.17
C ASP A 412 -29.62 5.98 -11.54
N PRO A 413 -28.48 6.69 -11.38
CA PRO A 413 -27.26 6.10 -10.85
C PRO A 413 -27.36 5.53 -9.42
N ALA A 414 -28.36 5.93 -8.63
CA ALA A 414 -28.53 5.51 -7.24
C ALA A 414 -29.37 4.24 -7.07
N ASN A 415 -30.34 3.99 -7.97
CA ASN A 415 -31.29 2.88 -7.83
C ASN A 415 -31.51 2.05 -9.10
N GLY A 416 -31.04 2.53 -10.27
CA GLY A 416 -31.14 1.82 -11.54
C GLY A 416 -32.46 1.99 -12.27
N ASN A 417 -33.37 2.83 -11.77
CA ASN A 417 -34.67 3.04 -12.41
C ASN A 417 -34.51 3.78 -13.73
N CYS A 418 -35.14 3.25 -14.76
CA CYS A 418 -35.18 3.82 -16.09
C CYS A 418 -36.25 4.92 -16.18
N ILE A 419 -36.05 5.86 -17.11
CA ILE A 419 -37.04 6.91 -17.38
C ILE A 419 -38.04 6.34 -18.40
N CYS A 420 -39.27 6.09 -17.97
CA CYS A 420 -40.29 5.45 -18.81
C CYS A 420 -41.08 6.44 -19.67
N LYS A 421 -41.56 5.97 -20.82
CA LYS A 421 -42.52 6.66 -21.68
C LYS A 421 -43.90 6.76 -21.00
N PRO A 422 -44.79 7.67 -21.47
CA PRO A 422 -46.14 7.77 -20.92
C PRO A 422 -46.89 6.43 -20.92
N GLY A 423 -47.57 6.11 -19.82
CA GLY A 423 -48.32 4.86 -19.65
C GLY A 423 -47.47 3.62 -19.37
N VAL A 424 -46.14 3.71 -19.41
CA VAL A 424 -45.20 2.60 -19.14
C VAL A 424 -44.67 2.68 -17.72
N GLY A 425 -44.52 1.53 -17.06
CA GLY A 425 -44.06 1.42 -15.67
C GLY A 425 -43.07 0.27 -15.44
N GLY A 426 -42.69 0.09 -14.18
CA GLY A 426 -41.63 -0.83 -13.75
C GLY A 426 -40.25 -0.18 -13.74
N ALA A 427 -39.31 -0.76 -12.98
CA ALA A 427 -37.93 -0.24 -12.86
C ALA A 427 -37.19 -0.24 -14.22
N HIS A 428 -37.58 -1.17 -15.10
CA HIS A 428 -36.98 -1.39 -16.43
C HIS A 428 -37.84 -0.84 -17.59
N CYS A 429 -38.99 -0.21 -17.30
CA CYS A 429 -39.95 0.26 -18.31
C CYS A 429 -40.43 -0.85 -19.26
N ASP A 430 -40.70 -2.03 -18.71
CA ASP A 430 -40.94 -3.28 -19.43
C ASP A 430 -42.42 -3.65 -19.55
N ARG A 431 -43.32 -2.85 -18.97
CA ARG A 431 -44.76 -3.14 -18.92
C ARG A 431 -45.61 -1.87 -18.88
N CYS A 432 -46.87 -1.98 -19.23
CA CYS A 432 -47.82 -0.88 -19.01
C CYS A 432 -48.10 -0.68 -17.50
N MET A 433 -48.32 0.57 -17.11
CA MET A 433 -48.83 0.90 -15.78
C MET A 433 -50.28 0.39 -15.63
N VAL A 434 -50.72 0.24 -14.39
CA VAL A 434 -52.12 -0.05 -14.08
C VAL A 434 -53.02 1.02 -14.72
N GLY A 435 -54.08 0.58 -15.41
CA GLY A 435 -54.98 1.46 -16.19
C GLY A 435 -54.48 1.82 -17.59
N TYR A 436 -53.42 1.17 -18.09
CA TYR A 436 -52.89 1.34 -19.44
C TYR A 436 -52.68 -0.01 -20.15
N TRP A 437 -52.78 -0.03 -21.48
CA TRP A 437 -52.67 -1.24 -22.30
C TRP A 437 -51.93 -1.00 -23.63
N GLY A 438 -51.54 -2.09 -24.28
CA GLY A 438 -50.96 -2.06 -25.63
C GLY A 438 -49.55 -1.48 -25.69
N PHE A 439 -48.60 -2.15 -25.03
CA PHE A 439 -47.19 -1.74 -24.99
C PHE A 439 -46.59 -1.60 -26.39
N HIS A 440 -46.16 -0.39 -26.75
CA HIS A 440 -45.65 -0.06 -28.08
C HIS A 440 -44.51 0.98 -28.02
N ASP A 441 -43.93 1.34 -29.17
CA ASP A 441 -42.85 2.34 -29.30
C ASP A 441 -43.21 3.76 -28.80
N TYR A 442 -44.48 4.13 -28.72
CA TYR A 442 -44.94 5.42 -28.15
C TYR A 442 -45.39 5.32 -26.68
N GLY A 443 -45.24 4.15 -26.04
CA GLY A 443 -45.67 3.90 -24.66
C GLY A 443 -46.91 3.03 -24.60
N CYS A 444 -47.81 3.29 -23.65
CA CYS A 444 -49.09 2.58 -23.52
C CYS A 444 -50.28 3.52 -23.61
N ARG A 445 -51.42 3.01 -24.10
CA ARG A 445 -52.67 3.77 -24.21
C ARG A 445 -53.47 3.68 -22.90
N PRO A 446 -54.12 4.76 -22.45
CA PRO A 446 -55.00 4.69 -21.29
C PRO A 446 -56.19 3.79 -21.60
N CYS A 447 -56.72 3.14 -20.56
CA CYS A 447 -57.89 2.28 -20.70
C CYS A 447 -59.19 3.08 -20.62
N ASP A 448 -60.11 2.79 -21.53
CA ASP A 448 -61.46 3.37 -21.57
C ASP A 448 -62.43 2.55 -20.68
N CYS A 449 -62.00 2.25 -19.45
CA CYS A 449 -62.73 1.42 -18.49
C CYS A 449 -63.04 2.23 -17.22
N ALA A 450 -64.14 1.89 -16.54
CA ALA A 450 -64.47 2.47 -15.22
C ALA A 450 -63.56 1.93 -14.09
N GLY A 451 -62.70 0.94 -14.39
CA GLY A 451 -61.74 0.30 -13.49
C GLY A 451 -60.51 -0.19 -14.28
N ASP A 452 -59.84 -1.23 -13.79
CA ASP A 452 -58.65 -1.78 -14.44
C ASP A 452 -58.98 -2.56 -15.73
N CYS A 453 -57.96 -2.72 -16.56
CA CYS A 453 -58.01 -3.35 -17.88
C CYS A 453 -56.86 -4.35 -18.02
N ASP A 454 -57.02 -5.32 -18.91
CA ASP A 454 -55.94 -6.23 -19.29
C ASP A 454 -54.85 -5.47 -20.09
N PRO A 455 -53.57 -5.56 -19.70
CA PRO A 455 -52.50 -4.75 -20.28
C PRO A 455 -52.13 -5.12 -21.73
N PHE A 456 -52.59 -6.25 -22.25
CA PHE A 456 -52.29 -6.70 -23.62
C PHE A 456 -53.45 -6.44 -24.58
N THR A 457 -54.69 -6.69 -24.14
CA THR A 457 -55.91 -6.63 -24.95
C THR A 457 -56.67 -5.31 -24.77
N GLY A 458 -56.51 -4.65 -23.63
CA GLY A 458 -57.32 -3.48 -23.25
C GLY A 458 -58.71 -3.83 -22.75
N ASP A 459 -59.04 -5.13 -22.62
CA ASP A 459 -60.34 -5.58 -22.16
C ASP A 459 -60.55 -5.19 -20.69
N CYS A 460 -61.70 -4.57 -20.39
CA CYS A 460 -62.03 -4.18 -19.04
C CYS A 460 -62.21 -5.41 -18.14
N VAL A 461 -61.57 -5.42 -16.97
CA VAL A 461 -61.71 -6.50 -16.00
C VAL A 461 -63.03 -6.30 -15.23
N PHE A 462 -64.15 -6.66 -15.85
CA PHE A 462 -65.47 -6.64 -15.19
C PHE A 462 -65.73 -7.98 -14.47
N GLY A 463 -65.69 -7.97 -13.15
CA GLY A 463 -66.28 -9.04 -12.34
C GLY A 463 -67.81 -8.91 -12.29
N CYS A 464 -68.53 -9.32 -13.34
CA CYS A 464 -69.98 -9.60 -13.31
C CYS A 464 -70.42 -10.38 -14.57
N VAL A 465 -71.03 -11.57 -14.42
CA VAL A 465 -71.58 -12.36 -15.54
C VAL A 465 -73.11 -12.29 -15.54
N LEU A 466 -73.68 -11.80 -16.64
CA LEU A 466 -75.12 -11.87 -16.97
C LEU A 466 -75.51 -13.31 -17.33
N ARG A 467 -76.60 -13.84 -16.74
CA ARG A 467 -77.38 -14.91 -17.38
C ARG A 467 -78.81 -14.47 -17.63
N VAL A 468 -79.12 -14.30 -18.91
CA VAL A 468 -80.48 -14.19 -19.43
C VAL A 468 -81.06 -15.62 -19.48
N GLY A 469 -82.11 -15.87 -18.72
CA GLY A 469 -82.92 -17.09 -18.80
C GLY A 469 -84.35 -16.75 -19.25
N GLN A 470 -84.76 -17.28 -20.39
CA GLN A 470 -86.11 -17.23 -20.96
C GLN A 470 -87.17 -17.88 -20.04
N VAL A 471 -88.39 -17.32 -20.01
CA VAL A 471 -89.73 -17.95 -20.17
C VAL A 471 -90.82 -16.83 -20.19
N PRO A 472 -91.96 -16.95 -20.93
CA PRO A 472 -92.79 -15.84 -21.42
C PRO A 472 -94.09 -15.62 -20.59
N PRO A 473 -95.14 -14.93 -21.08
CA PRO A 473 -95.43 -13.53 -20.82
C PRO A 473 -96.72 -13.32 -20.00
N VAL A 474 -96.72 -12.46 -18.98
CA VAL A 474 -97.95 -11.75 -18.57
C VAL A 474 -97.59 -10.33 -18.11
N GLU A 475 -98.30 -9.40 -18.73
CA GLU A 475 -98.46 -7.95 -18.59
C GLU A 475 -97.72 -7.18 -17.48
N SER A 476 -96.97 -6.20 -18.00
CA SER A 476 -96.98 -4.77 -17.62
C SER A 476 -95.93 -4.26 -16.62
N HIS A 477 -95.16 -3.30 -17.16
CA HIS A 477 -94.32 -2.28 -16.53
C HIS A 477 -92.98 -2.69 -15.92
N SER A 478 -91.97 -2.44 -16.75
CA SER A 478 -90.54 -2.52 -16.55
C SER A 478 -90.00 -1.40 -15.63
N THR A 479 -89.35 -1.78 -14.53
CA THR A 479 -88.18 -1.07 -14.00
C THR A 479 -87.12 -2.12 -13.61
N PRO A 480 -85.90 -2.11 -14.17
CA PRO A 480 -84.84 -2.97 -13.65
C PRO A 480 -84.35 -2.38 -12.32
N VAL A 481 -84.72 -3.03 -11.22
CA VAL A 481 -84.11 -2.78 -9.91
C VAL A 481 -82.71 -3.39 -9.94
N VAL A 482 -81.68 -2.56 -9.79
CA VAL A 482 -80.31 -3.02 -9.55
C VAL A 482 -80.22 -3.49 -8.10
N VAL A 483 -80.14 -4.80 -7.89
CA VAL A 483 -79.82 -5.39 -6.58
C VAL A 483 -78.43 -6.00 -6.68
N CYS A 484 -77.46 -5.40 -5.97
CA CYS A 484 -76.13 -5.98 -5.79
C CYS A 484 -76.16 -6.90 -4.56
N TYR A 485 -75.81 -8.18 -4.73
CA TYR A 485 -75.54 -9.08 -3.61
C TYR A 485 -74.01 -9.22 -3.44
N SER A 486 -73.50 -9.00 -2.23
CA SER A 486 -72.26 -9.63 -1.79
C SER A 486 -72.59 -11.07 -1.40
N PHE A 487 -71.83 -12.04 -1.91
CA PHE A 487 -71.78 -13.37 -1.29
C PHE A 487 -70.35 -13.76 -0.98
N ASP A 488 -70.11 -13.87 0.32
CA ASP A 488 -69.04 -14.65 0.94
C ASP A 488 -69.14 -16.12 0.52
N LEU A 489 -67.98 -16.76 0.36
CA LEU A 489 -67.86 -18.21 0.26
C LEU A 489 -67.12 -18.68 1.51
N GLU A 490 -67.89 -19.06 2.53
CA GLU A 490 -67.44 -19.91 3.63
C GLU A 490 -67.54 -21.39 3.20
N LEU A 491 -66.55 -22.21 3.60
CA LEU A 491 -66.65 -23.67 3.66
C LEU A 491 -66.63 -24.11 5.13
N PRO A 492 -67.58 -24.94 5.60
CA PRO A 492 -67.52 -25.58 6.92
C PRO A 492 -67.05 -27.05 6.89
N ASN A 493 -66.04 -27.34 7.73
CA ASN A 493 -65.85 -28.44 8.72
C ASN A 493 -66.28 -29.90 8.40
N PHE A 494 -65.58 -31.00 8.76
CA PHE A 494 -65.13 -31.44 10.10
C PHE A 494 -64.30 -32.75 10.00
N ASP A 495 -63.63 -33.11 11.11
CA ASP A 495 -62.50 -34.04 11.34
C ASP A 495 -62.60 -35.54 10.95
N GLY A 496 -61.43 -36.18 10.79
CA GLY A 496 -61.28 -37.65 10.97
C GLY A 496 -59.97 -38.34 10.51
N ASN A 497 -58.97 -38.34 11.38
CA ASN A 497 -57.98 -39.42 11.62
C ASN A 497 -56.71 -39.60 10.74
N SER A 498 -55.61 -39.89 11.45
CA SER A 498 -54.22 -40.06 11.03
C SER A 498 -53.91 -41.31 10.20
N SER A 499 -52.96 -41.24 9.26
CA SER A 499 -51.72 -42.07 9.24
C SER A 499 -50.89 -41.86 7.97
N GLU A 500 -49.59 -42.07 8.13
CA GLU A 500 -48.44 -41.83 7.26
C GLU A 500 -48.48 -42.22 5.76
N SER A 501 -47.85 -41.32 4.98
CA SER A 501 -46.76 -41.49 3.98
C SER A 501 -46.85 -42.56 2.89
N VAL A 502 -46.39 -42.21 1.66
CA VAL A 502 -45.14 -42.73 1.07
C VAL A 502 -44.64 -41.77 -0.03
N ARG A 503 -43.35 -41.43 0.07
CA ARG A 503 -42.47 -40.78 -0.94
C ARG A 503 -41.74 -41.83 -1.75
N ILE A 504 -41.28 -41.49 -2.96
CA ILE A 504 -40.07 -42.02 -3.64
C ILE A 504 -39.67 -40.98 -4.71
N PHE A 505 -38.46 -40.46 -4.93
CA PHE A 505 -37.12 -40.37 -4.31
C PHE A 505 -36.34 -39.38 -5.24
N ARG A 506 -35.19 -38.74 -4.93
CA ARG A 506 -34.11 -39.03 -3.97
C ARG A 506 -33.28 -37.78 -3.65
N ALA A 507 -32.71 -37.81 -2.44
CA ALA A 507 -31.56 -37.03 -2.03
C ALA A 507 -30.26 -37.64 -2.60
N ASP A 508 -29.19 -36.84 -2.59
CA ASP A 508 -27.76 -37.19 -2.63
C ASP A 508 -26.95 -36.56 -3.78
N GLU A 509 -26.98 -35.23 -3.94
CA GLU A 509 -25.78 -34.49 -4.36
C GLU A 509 -25.62 -33.25 -3.47
N LEU A 510 -24.84 -33.45 -2.40
CA LEU A 510 -24.33 -32.44 -1.50
C LEU A 510 -23.48 -31.42 -2.27
N PHE A 511 -23.63 -30.12 -1.97
CA PHE A 511 -22.49 -29.29 -1.52
C PHE A 511 -22.99 -28.00 -0.82
N SER A 512 -22.64 -27.94 0.47
CA SER A 512 -22.39 -26.81 1.38
C SER A 512 -23.04 -25.43 1.20
N ALA A 513 -23.82 -25.10 2.24
CA ALA A 513 -23.70 -23.92 3.12
C ALA A 513 -23.76 -22.49 2.54
N LEU A 514 -24.60 -21.69 3.22
CA LEU A 514 -24.71 -20.23 3.20
C LEU A 514 -25.52 -19.66 2.04
N HIS A 515 -26.79 -19.33 2.30
CA HIS A 515 -27.40 -18.06 1.88
C HIS A 515 -28.84 -17.96 2.37
N TYR A 516 -29.05 -17.21 3.44
CA TYR A 516 -30.30 -16.48 3.66
C TYR A 516 -30.04 -15.39 4.70
N SER A 517 -29.90 -14.13 4.26
CA SER A 517 -29.93 -12.97 5.15
C SER A 517 -31.01 -12.01 4.64
N GLU A 518 -32.26 -12.39 4.83
CA GLU A 518 -33.35 -11.43 4.79
C GLU A 518 -33.11 -10.41 5.92
N LYS A 519 -33.01 -9.13 5.55
CA LYS A 519 -32.97 -8.03 6.51
C LYS A 519 -34.36 -7.95 7.16
N CYS A 520 -34.44 -8.13 8.48
CA CYS A 520 -35.70 -7.97 9.19
C CYS A 520 -36.14 -6.51 9.22
N GLU A 521 -37.23 -6.18 8.51
CA GLU A 521 -37.83 -4.85 8.52
C GLU A 521 -38.84 -4.72 9.66
N CYS A 522 -38.53 -3.88 10.66
CA CYS A 522 -39.46 -3.54 11.73
C CYS A 522 -40.30 -2.32 11.33
N LYS A 523 -41.61 -2.49 11.20
CA LYS A 523 -42.52 -1.36 10.96
C LYS A 523 -42.69 -0.55 12.25
N GLU A 524 -41.99 0.59 12.35
CA GLU A 524 -42.04 1.44 13.54
C GLU A 524 -43.43 2.08 13.74
N GLN A 525 -43.96 2.03 14.96
CA GLN A 525 -45.25 2.64 15.27
C GLN A 525 -45.13 4.17 15.30
N ALA A 526 -45.95 4.86 14.49
CA ALA A 526 -45.99 6.32 14.44
C ALA A 526 -46.94 6.88 15.50
N LEU A 527 -46.54 7.96 16.17
CA LEU A 527 -47.38 8.68 17.13
C LEU A 527 -48.36 9.60 16.37
N THR A 528 -49.33 9.02 15.66
CA THR A 528 -50.24 9.77 14.77
C THR A 528 -51.52 10.26 15.46
N ASN A 529 -51.96 9.64 16.58
CA ASN A 529 -53.17 10.03 17.30
C ASN A 529 -53.05 9.81 18.83
N SER A 530 -53.34 10.86 19.62
CA SER A 530 -53.29 10.84 21.10
C SER A 530 -54.26 9.82 21.71
N LYS A 531 -55.47 9.68 21.16
CA LYS A 531 -56.44 8.67 21.61
C LYS A 531 -55.93 7.25 21.38
N LEU A 532 -55.28 7.00 20.25
CA LEU A 532 -54.75 5.68 19.88
C LEU A 532 -53.61 5.25 20.82
N PHE A 533 -52.76 6.20 21.24
CA PHE A 533 -51.68 5.92 22.19
C PHE A 533 -52.22 5.48 23.57
N CYS A 534 -53.28 6.13 24.06
CA CYS A 534 -53.90 5.77 25.33
C CYS A 534 -54.65 4.44 25.28
N THR A 535 -55.29 4.09 24.15
CA THR A 535 -56.00 2.80 23.99
C THR A 535 -55.09 1.56 23.98
N MET A 536 -53.77 1.73 23.85
CA MET A 536 -52.82 0.61 23.79
C MET A 536 -52.49 0.00 25.16
N ASN A 537 -52.84 0.64 26.28
CA ASN A 537 -52.66 0.07 27.63
C ASN A 537 -51.24 -0.45 27.94
N TYR A 538 -50.21 0.35 27.65
CA TYR A 538 -48.83 0.13 28.10
C TYR A 538 -48.72 -0.06 29.62
N ALA A 539 -47.90 -1.01 30.05
CA ALA A 539 -47.68 -1.29 31.46
C ALA A 539 -46.64 -0.33 32.09
N TYR A 540 -45.71 0.20 31.29
CA TYR A 540 -44.72 1.17 31.70
C TYR A 540 -44.32 2.10 30.54
N VAL A 541 -43.84 3.29 30.89
CA VAL A 541 -43.26 4.28 29.98
C VAL A 541 -41.97 4.82 30.59
N LEU A 542 -40.84 4.57 29.95
CA LEU A 542 -39.51 4.84 30.48
C LEU A 542 -38.66 5.65 29.50
N LYS A 543 -37.78 6.50 30.05
CA LYS A 543 -36.58 6.99 29.36
C LYS A 543 -35.42 6.07 29.72
N VAL A 544 -34.86 5.39 28.72
CA VAL A 544 -33.78 4.43 28.92
C VAL A 544 -32.59 4.71 28.00
N LYS A 545 -31.38 4.38 28.45
CA LYS A 545 -30.18 4.30 27.60
C LYS A 545 -29.78 2.85 27.46
N VAL A 546 -29.68 2.35 26.23
CA VAL A 546 -29.27 0.97 25.98
C VAL A 546 -27.78 0.84 26.26
N LEU A 547 -27.41 -0.10 27.13
CA LEU A 547 -26.02 -0.36 27.49
C LEU A 547 -25.45 -1.46 26.60
N SER A 548 -26.17 -2.56 26.48
CA SER A 548 -25.77 -3.74 25.71
C SER A 548 -27.01 -4.52 25.26
N ALA A 549 -26.86 -5.29 24.19
CA ALA A 549 -27.88 -6.22 23.71
C ALA A 549 -27.20 -7.57 23.47
N HIS A 550 -27.75 -8.63 24.07
CA HIS A 550 -27.22 -9.97 24.01
C HIS A 550 -28.27 -10.92 23.43
N ASP A 551 -27.89 -11.66 22.39
CA ASP A 551 -28.70 -12.76 21.90
C ASP A 551 -28.36 -14.03 22.69
N LYS A 552 -29.34 -14.60 23.39
CA LYS A 552 -29.19 -15.86 24.14
C LYS A 552 -29.63 -17.08 23.30
N GLY A 553 -29.83 -16.89 22.00
CA GLY A 553 -30.23 -17.91 21.02
C GLY A 553 -31.74 -18.19 21.03
N SER A 554 -32.35 -18.36 22.21
CA SER A 554 -33.80 -18.55 22.34
C SER A 554 -34.59 -17.24 22.48
N HIS A 555 -33.93 -16.17 22.93
CA HIS A 555 -34.49 -14.84 23.12
C HIS A 555 -33.36 -13.81 23.22
N ALA A 556 -33.67 -12.54 22.96
CA ALA A 556 -32.74 -11.44 23.19
C ALA A 556 -32.95 -10.81 24.55
N GLU A 557 -31.86 -10.37 25.18
CA GLU A 557 -31.85 -9.60 26.42
C GLU A 557 -31.13 -8.27 26.18
N VAL A 558 -31.83 -7.17 26.42
CA VAL A 558 -31.29 -5.82 26.23
C VAL A 558 -31.13 -5.15 27.59
N GLU A 559 -29.89 -4.98 28.02
CA GLU A 559 -29.61 -4.27 29.27
C GLU A 559 -29.70 -2.76 29.06
N VAL A 560 -30.52 -2.11 29.87
CA VAL A 560 -30.72 -0.67 29.79
C VAL A 560 -30.52 -0.01 31.14
N LYS A 561 -30.08 1.25 31.10
CA LYS A 561 -30.10 2.14 32.27
C LYS A 561 -31.37 2.99 32.22
N VAL A 562 -32.28 2.79 33.17
CA VAL A 562 -33.46 3.63 33.36
C VAL A 562 -33.01 4.98 33.90
N GLN A 563 -33.20 6.02 33.10
CA GLN A 563 -32.86 7.39 33.46
C GLN A 563 -34.05 8.14 34.06
N LYS A 564 -35.28 7.79 33.64
CA LYS A 564 -36.51 8.39 34.15
C LYS A 564 -37.71 7.48 33.93
N VAL A 565 -38.55 7.31 34.95
CA VAL A 565 -39.86 6.66 34.85
C VAL A 565 -40.91 7.74 34.58
N LEU A 566 -41.65 7.63 33.47
CA LEU A 566 -42.68 8.60 33.08
C LEU A 566 -44.08 8.15 33.52
N SER A 567 -44.36 6.84 33.45
CA SER A 567 -45.55 6.21 33.99
C SER A 567 -45.29 4.72 34.17
N GLN A 568 -45.93 4.10 35.17
CA GLN A 568 -45.88 2.65 35.39
C GLN A 568 -47.16 2.20 36.09
N ASN A 569 -47.58 0.97 35.81
CA ASN A 569 -48.69 0.34 36.52
C ASN A 569 -48.37 0.21 38.02
N ALA A 570 -49.36 0.40 38.90
CA ALA A 570 -49.21 0.33 40.36
C ALA A 570 -48.64 -1.01 40.88
N LYS A 571 -48.77 -2.09 40.09
CA LYS A 571 -48.19 -3.42 40.40
C LYS A 571 -46.71 -3.56 40.03
N LEU A 572 -46.13 -2.58 39.32
CA LEU A 572 -44.73 -2.57 38.90
C LEU A 572 -43.94 -1.52 39.69
N LYS A 573 -42.82 -1.94 40.30
CA LYS A 573 -41.90 -1.05 41.03
C LYS A 573 -40.59 -0.94 40.25
N ILE A 574 -40.58 -0.15 39.18
CA ILE A 574 -39.36 0.11 38.39
C ILE A 574 -38.68 1.35 38.96
N GLU A 575 -37.43 1.20 39.40
CA GLU A 575 -36.62 2.29 39.94
C GLU A 575 -35.55 2.76 38.93
N ASN A 576 -34.93 3.90 39.22
CA ASN A 576 -33.81 4.39 38.43
C ASN A 576 -32.59 3.48 38.64
N GLY A 577 -32.25 2.68 37.63
CA GLY A 577 -31.20 1.66 37.76
C GLY A 577 -30.98 0.87 36.48
N ARG A 578 -30.26 -0.25 36.58
CA ARG A 578 -30.11 -1.19 35.48
C ARG A 578 -31.29 -2.15 35.46
N VAL A 579 -31.91 -2.31 34.30
CA VAL A 579 -33.04 -3.20 34.08
C VAL A 579 -32.87 -3.87 32.72
N THR A 580 -33.35 -5.11 32.61
CA THR A 580 -33.32 -5.86 31.35
C THR A 580 -34.67 -5.74 30.65
N LEU A 581 -34.64 -5.30 29.39
CA LEU A 581 -35.77 -5.36 28.48
C LEU A 581 -35.68 -6.64 27.66
N TYR A 582 -36.83 -7.25 27.40
CA TYR A 582 -36.94 -8.51 26.67
C TYR A 582 -37.69 -8.27 25.36
N PRO A 583 -36.98 -8.05 24.24
CA PRO A 583 -37.60 -7.96 22.94
C PRO A 583 -38.16 -9.31 22.49
N GLU A 584 -39.42 -9.33 22.09
CA GLU A 584 -40.08 -10.55 21.59
C GLU A 584 -39.64 -10.79 20.14
N SER A 585 -39.08 -11.97 19.86
CA SER A 585 -38.64 -12.36 18.52
C SER A 585 -39.81 -12.88 17.69
N TRP A 586 -39.97 -12.39 16.46
CA TRP A 586 -41.05 -12.85 15.58
C TRP A 586 -40.72 -14.19 14.87
N THR A 587 -39.45 -14.61 14.85
CA THR A 587 -39.00 -15.79 14.10
C THR A 587 -38.06 -16.68 14.93
N ALA A 588 -38.01 -17.98 14.61
CA ALA A 588 -37.07 -18.95 15.17
C ALA A 588 -35.58 -18.68 14.80
N ARG A 589 -35.27 -17.55 14.14
CA ARG A 589 -33.96 -17.16 13.61
C ARG A 589 -33.47 -15.78 14.11
N GLY A 590 -34.01 -15.26 15.22
CA GLY A 590 -33.34 -14.21 16.00
C GLY A 590 -33.64 -12.74 15.65
N CYS A 591 -34.71 -12.43 14.92
CA CYS A 591 -35.10 -11.04 14.67
C CYS A 591 -36.04 -10.48 15.73
N THR A 592 -35.62 -9.39 16.39
CA THR A 592 -36.39 -8.68 17.41
C THR A 592 -36.87 -7.33 16.92
N CYS A 593 -38.18 -7.09 16.96
CA CYS A 593 -38.79 -5.81 16.61
C CYS A 593 -39.55 -5.24 17.81
N PRO A 594 -39.27 -3.98 18.24
CA PRO A 594 -38.42 -2.94 17.63
C PRO A 594 -36.92 -3.09 17.95
N ILE A 595 -36.05 -2.56 17.08
CA ILE A 595 -34.59 -2.64 17.22
C ILE A 595 -34.08 -1.59 18.24
N LEU A 596 -33.40 -2.06 19.29
CA LEU A 596 -32.80 -1.23 20.33
C LEU A 596 -31.27 -1.25 20.20
N ASN A 597 -30.70 -0.18 19.66
CA ASN A 597 -29.27 -0.09 19.43
C ASN A 597 -28.50 0.34 20.70
N PRO A 598 -27.41 -0.36 21.06
CA PRO A 598 -26.54 0.06 22.17
C PRO A 598 -26.03 1.49 22.04
N GLY A 599 -25.95 2.21 23.16
CA GLY A 599 -25.47 3.59 23.23
C GLY A 599 -26.52 4.66 22.95
N VAL A 600 -27.68 4.29 22.38
CA VAL A 600 -28.77 5.22 22.04
C VAL A 600 -29.77 5.34 23.21
N GLU A 601 -30.32 6.54 23.39
CA GLU A 601 -31.40 6.80 24.34
C GLU A 601 -32.76 6.64 23.65
N TYR A 602 -33.68 5.94 24.29
CA TYR A 602 -35.03 5.67 23.77
C TYR A 602 -36.11 6.08 24.76
N LEU A 603 -37.25 6.50 24.22
CA LEU A 603 -38.53 6.47 24.91
C LEU A 603 -39.17 5.11 24.61
N VAL A 604 -39.39 4.31 25.65
CA VAL A 604 -39.95 2.96 25.53
C VAL A 604 -41.25 2.90 26.32
N ALA A 605 -42.36 2.67 25.63
CA ALA A 605 -43.63 2.27 26.23
C ALA A 605 -43.89 0.81 25.88
N GLY A 606 -43.91 -0.05 26.89
CA GLY A 606 -43.94 -1.51 26.72
C GLY A 606 -44.99 -2.19 27.57
N HIS A 607 -45.05 -3.52 27.47
CA HIS A 607 -45.99 -4.34 28.22
C HIS A 607 -45.23 -5.24 29.19
N THR A 608 -45.94 -5.88 30.11
CA THR A 608 -45.34 -6.89 30.99
C THR A 608 -45.95 -8.26 30.74
N ASP A 609 -45.11 -9.29 30.84
CA ASP A 609 -45.60 -10.65 30.84
C ASP A 609 -46.39 -10.92 32.13
N ARG A 610 -47.62 -11.45 31.98
CA ARG A 610 -48.51 -11.79 33.10
C ARG A 610 -48.01 -12.98 33.92
N LYS A 611 -47.13 -13.83 33.36
CA LYS A 611 -46.62 -15.04 34.05
C LYS A 611 -45.25 -14.86 34.72
N GLN A 612 -44.32 -14.11 34.12
CA GLN A 612 -42.94 -14.00 34.62
C GLN A 612 -42.50 -12.58 35.05
N GLY A 613 -43.37 -11.57 34.95
CA GLY A 613 -43.05 -10.21 35.38
C GLY A 613 -41.96 -9.49 34.56
N ARG A 614 -41.61 -10.04 33.38
CA ARG A 614 -40.59 -9.48 32.48
C ARG A 614 -41.11 -8.23 31.77
N LEU A 615 -40.21 -7.27 31.54
CA LEU A 615 -40.49 -6.06 30.77
C LEU A 615 -40.36 -6.36 29.27
N LEU A 616 -41.49 -6.57 28.60
CA LEU A 616 -41.56 -6.99 27.21
C LEU A 616 -41.60 -5.78 26.27
N VAL A 617 -40.83 -5.89 25.18
CA VAL A 617 -40.86 -4.96 24.07
C VAL A 617 -41.18 -5.73 22.80
N ASN A 618 -42.31 -5.44 22.17
CA ASN A 618 -42.77 -6.13 20.97
C ASN A 618 -43.33 -5.15 19.95
N MET A 619 -43.89 -5.65 18.84
CA MET A 619 -44.41 -4.79 17.77
C MET A 619 -45.58 -3.88 18.18
N LYS A 620 -46.21 -4.13 19.33
CA LYS A 620 -47.25 -3.25 19.91
C LYS A 620 -46.66 -2.21 20.85
N SER A 621 -45.37 -2.31 21.17
CA SER A 621 -44.65 -1.39 22.05
C SER A 621 -44.20 -0.16 21.27
N PHE A 622 -44.34 1.02 21.89
CA PHE A 622 -43.90 2.26 21.29
C PHE A 622 -42.44 2.53 21.67
N VAL A 623 -41.54 2.40 20.69
CA VAL A 623 -40.11 2.66 20.86
C VAL A 623 -39.66 3.71 19.86
N LYS A 624 -39.16 4.84 20.35
CA LYS A 624 -38.57 5.90 19.51
C LYS A 624 -37.31 6.47 20.15
N PRO A 625 -36.31 6.87 19.34
CA PRO A 625 -35.15 7.59 19.86
C PRO A 625 -35.58 8.82 20.66
N TRP A 626 -34.96 9.01 21.83
CA TRP A 626 -35.35 10.05 22.76
C TRP A 626 -35.15 11.44 22.16
N LYS A 627 -36.21 12.25 22.18
CA LYS A 627 -36.17 13.69 21.91
C LYS A 627 -36.89 14.41 23.05
N ALA A 628 -36.31 15.49 23.57
CA ALA A 628 -36.89 16.24 24.68
C ALA A 628 -38.29 16.81 24.39
N SER A 629 -38.60 17.08 23.11
CA SER A 629 -39.93 17.47 22.65
C SER A 629 -40.93 16.31 22.67
N LEU A 630 -40.50 15.11 22.29
CA LEU A 630 -41.32 13.89 22.33
C LEU A 630 -41.64 13.49 23.77
N GLY A 631 -40.65 13.51 24.67
CA GLY A 631 -40.84 13.22 26.09
C GLY A 631 -41.83 14.17 26.77
N ARG A 632 -41.77 15.48 26.45
CA ARG A 632 -42.76 16.47 26.91
C ARG A 632 -44.16 16.19 26.37
N LYS A 633 -44.28 15.87 25.07
CA LYS A 633 -45.57 15.50 24.46
C LYS A 633 -46.19 14.28 25.13
N VAL A 634 -45.42 13.20 25.30
CA VAL A 634 -45.92 11.96 25.93
C VAL A 634 -46.31 12.19 27.39
N LEU A 635 -45.54 12.98 28.15
CA LEU A 635 -45.90 13.30 29.54
C LEU A 635 -47.22 14.11 29.64
N THR A 636 -47.46 15.04 28.71
CA THR A 636 -48.72 15.78 28.64
C THR A 636 -49.88 14.86 28.26
N LEU A 637 -49.68 13.93 27.30
CA LEU A 637 -50.68 12.94 26.90
C LEU A 637 -51.07 12.03 28.06
N LEU A 638 -50.08 11.50 28.79
CA LEU A 638 -50.33 10.62 29.94
C LEU A 638 -51.17 11.30 31.02
N ARG A 639 -50.88 12.58 31.32
CA ARG A 639 -51.59 13.34 32.37
C ARG A 639 -52.96 13.87 31.98
N LYS A 640 -53.17 14.24 30.72
CA LYS A 640 -54.41 14.91 30.26
C LYS A 640 -55.39 13.99 29.54
N ASP A 641 -54.87 13.04 28.75
CA ASP A 641 -55.69 12.27 27.80
C ASP A 641 -55.80 10.78 28.17
N CYS A 642 -54.81 10.22 28.88
CA CYS A 642 -54.80 8.78 29.23
C CYS A 642 -55.28 8.47 30.67
N ASN A 643 -55.57 9.47 31.52
CA ASN A 643 -55.93 9.30 32.94
C ASN A 643 -55.00 8.33 33.71
N TRP A 644 -53.67 8.47 33.53
CA TRP A 644 -52.63 7.65 34.19
C TRP A 644 -51.76 8.42 35.17
#